data_AF-A0A2M7WLU0-F1
#
_entry.id   AF-A0A2M7WLU0-F1
#
_cell.length_a   1.000
_cell.length_b   1.000
_cell.length_c   1.000
_cell.angle_alpha   90.00
_cell.angle_beta   90.00
_cell.angle_gamma   90.00
#
_symmetry.space_group_name_H-M   'P 1'
#
loop_
_entity.id
_entity.type
_entity.pdbx_description
1 polymer ?
#
loop_
_entity_poly.entity_id
_entity_poly.type
_entity_poly.pdbx_seq_one_letter_code
_entity_poly.pdbx_strand_id
1 'polypeptide(L)'
;MTNPPKVLCLLLTIVALLALSIQSAVASSTHNQIQSGQVIQPQKVTTVPPIFVSIITHNEEPPGYPDYVNDQNAFWLHRGGLVNFANMLFQEGVAYNYQSDWNFLLAATMYDTGTVSTNGKNILRYIKEDLGFEVDPHAHETQYNYADVAYLVEALGVPVSHTVGGFLAIPPEESKLEYFRQPLTGWHYPSYNWQAEILWGGAKYLHQNEETLWISGIWKPQDNSHFLVHDDNAPLPHIGGYWSNWGGLNILLQKQQNGELQEGAIYTQTIFAGQADMIDPQYILQFRDAIQSLAPYTQAGLIRWVGLAEVCDIWVNQYNSEPNVLPYLESQDSLYYQPVIAHDVDLLPDGSILVTDGGRPGGEGSGIYQIDRSGLIQWSYNGTLRWAHNADRLPNGNTIISDSGNNRVIIIDSSGNIIWNTDDIAFSDESTLHYPNDAEVVFPSGNVLITDRDNHRVIEVTLAGVIARQFGVTGAPGGDGSHLRGPHNADYLPNGNIIISDSGNNRILEINAANQIVWAHFGGLNWPRDADRLQNGNTLIVDSGNNRVIEMTSAHNIVWQFNQGLQVPYDADRLSDGNTLISSSSQILEVNPAGQVVWSYGGAGFEEVWIHNPASAVDLYCHIHRPANYDSSLTYPGVVLIPGGNGAGTSFDQNGIAQAFADAGFIVMHFDPDGRGLSTNGGQYTIEDYCGYIQQDGLREVLQYLVDLPETDNYNCGMYSSSYGVTMASGVLARYPNNPHAKFFIDMEGPHNRTLTAQINGGHVPHDTSDVQFWAEREADRFMQDAICNYVRIQTVID
;
A
#
# COMPACT_ATOMS: atom_id res chain seq x y z
N MET A 1 14.64 -23.90 43.72
CA MET A 1 15.72 -22.95 44.06
C MET A 1 15.94 -22.03 42.86
N THR A 2 15.66 -20.73 43.04
CA THR A 2 16.18 -19.53 42.31
C THR A 2 16.28 -19.62 40.76
N ASN A 3 15.43 -18.99 39.93
CA ASN A 3 15.17 -17.54 39.82
C ASN A 3 13.87 -17.28 39.00
N PRO A 4 12.75 -16.86 39.61
CA PRO A 4 11.53 -16.44 38.89
C PRO A 4 11.44 -14.98 38.36
N PRO A 5 12.33 -14.00 38.68
CA PRO A 5 12.05 -12.59 38.35
C PRO A 5 12.33 -12.20 36.89
N LYS A 6 13.16 -12.93 36.13
CA LYS A 6 13.49 -12.54 34.74
C LYS A 6 12.44 -12.94 33.70
N VAL A 7 11.80 -14.10 33.89
CA VAL A 7 10.72 -14.58 33.02
C VAL A 7 9.45 -13.78 33.25
N LEU A 8 9.15 -13.43 34.52
CA LEU A 8 8.04 -12.53 34.85
C LEU A 8 8.29 -11.10 34.34
N CYS A 9 9.53 -10.60 34.35
CA CYS A 9 9.87 -9.32 33.72
C CYS A 9 9.72 -9.36 32.19
N LEU A 10 10.21 -10.40 31.50
CA LEU A 10 10.05 -10.52 30.04
C LEU A 10 8.58 -10.66 29.64
N LEU A 11 7.80 -11.45 30.40
CA LEU A 11 6.36 -11.57 30.25
C LEU A 11 5.63 -10.27 30.59
N LEU A 12 6.04 -9.54 31.63
CA LEU A 12 5.49 -8.22 31.96
C LEU A 12 5.95 -7.15 30.96
N THR A 13 7.07 -7.30 30.27
CA THR A 13 7.53 -6.37 29.22
C THR A 13 6.85 -6.67 27.89
N ILE A 14 6.63 -7.93 27.52
CA ILE A 14 5.80 -8.32 26.36
C ILE A 14 4.34 -7.98 26.64
N VAL A 15 3.80 -8.32 27.82
CA VAL A 15 2.46 -7.92 28.24
C VAL A 15 2.37 -6.43 28.47
N ALA A 16 3.42 -5.68 28.84
CA ALA A 16 3.39 -4.21 28.92
C ALA A 16 3.66 -3.52 27.59
N LEU A 17 4.32 -4.14 26.62
CA LEU A 17 4.39 -3.65 25.23
C LEU A 17 3.04 -3.90 24.54
N LEU A 18 2.45 -5.09 24.74
CA LEU A 18 1.09 -5.45 24.32
C LEU A 18 0.01 -4.73 25.13
N ALA A 19 0.27 -4.38 26.39
CA ALA A 19 -0.58 -3.53 27.22
C ALA A 19 -0.16 -2.07 27.16
N LEU A 20 0.86 -1.65 26.42
CA LEU A 20 1.02 -0.25 25.98
C LEU A 20 0.25 -0.05 24.66
N SER A 21 0.07 -1.12 23.88
CA SER A 21 -0.93 -1.19 22.80
C SER A 21 -2.37 -1.45 23.30
N ILE A 22 -2.59 -1.84 24.57
CA ILE A 22 -3.94 -2.04 25.16
C ILE A 22 -4.26 -1.06 26.35
N GLN A 23 -3.30 -0.53 27.10
CA GLN A 23 -3.48 0.45 28.21
C GLN A 23 -3.31 1.92 27.80
N SER A 24 -3.00 2.22 26.53
CA SER A 24 -3.38 3.53 25.96
C SER A 24 -4.91 3.77 26.04
N ALA A 25 -5.70 2.73 26.36
CA ALA A 25 -7.14 2.80 26.54
C ALA A 25 -7.65 2.94 28.01
N VAL A 26 -6.84 2.77 29.08
CA VAL A 26 -7.37 2.91 30.48
C VAL A 26 -6.34 3.39 31.50
N ALA A 27 -5.96 4.67 31.50
CA ALA A 27 -5.40 5.35 32.68
C ALA A 27 -5.45 6.89 32.58
N SER A 28 -6.60 7.50 32.86
CA SER A 28 -6.66 8.90 33.28
C SER A 28 -7.58 9.08 34.49
N SER A 29 -7.17 8.60 35.67
CA SER A 29 -7.69 9.19 36.91
C SER A 29 -6.77 9.02 38.13
N THR A 30 -6.46 10.18 38.73
CA THR A 30 -5.98 10.42 40.11
C THR A 30 -4.55 9.98 40.47
N HIS A 31 -3.75 10.68 41.27
CA HIS A 31 -3.86 11.89 42.07
C HIS A 31 -2.41 12.35 42.35
N ASN A 32 -2.12 13.65 42.40
CA ASN A 32 -1.00 14.12 43.21
C ASN A 32 -1.28 15.48 43.85
N GLN A 33 -0.83 15.59 45.09
CA GLN A 33 -1.24 16.57 46.08
C GLN A 33 -0.66 17.97 45.86
N ILE A 34 -1.42 18.92 46.40
CA ILE A 34 -1.23 20.37 46.44
C ILE A 34 0.09 20.74 47.14
N GLN A 35 0.90 21.57 46.48
CA GLN A 35 1.69 22.61 47.14
C GLN A 35 1.53 23.95 46.41
N SER A 36 1.45 24.99 47.23
CA SER A 36 0.83 26.29 46.97
C SER A 36 1.67 27.24 46.11
N GLY A 37 1.00 27.87 45.14
CA GLY A 37 1.21 29.25 44.76
C GLY A 37 2.12 29.48 43.55
N GLN A 38 1.53 29.56 42.35
CA GLN A 38 1.69 30.69 41.41
C GLN A 38 0.80 30.48 40.16
N VAL A 39 0.44 31.61 39.53
CA VAL A 39 -0.61 31.86 38.53
C VAL A 39 -0.71 30.82 37.39
N ILE A 40 -1.91 30.25 37.17
CA ILE A 40 -2.22 29.26 36.11
C ILE A 40 -2.66 29.98 34.82
N GLN A 41 -1.98 29.71 33.71
CA GLN A 41 -2.49 29.82 32.33
C GLN A 41 -3.13 28.47 31.96
N PRO A 42 -4.22 28.41 31.18
CA PRO A 42 -4.96 27.16 30.95
C PRO A 42 -4.11 26.12 30.20
N GLN A 43 -3.98 24.92 30.78
CA GLN A 43 -3.31 23.77 30.19
C GLN A 43 -4.14 23.15 29.05
N LYS A 44 -3.48 22.84 27.94
CA LYS A 44 -4.00 22.11 26.78
C LYS A 44 -4.34 20.67 27.19
N VAL A 45 -5.62 20.30 27.09
CA VAL A 45 -6.08 18.91 27.18
C VAL A 45 -5.74 18.26 25.84
N THR A 46 -4.96 17.18 25.84
CA THR A 46 -4.67 16.38 24.64
C THR A 46 -5.93 15.63 24.21
N THR A 47 -6.51 15.98 23.05
CA THR A 47 -7.79 15.40 22.57
C THR A 47 -7.57 14.58 21.30
N VAL A 48 -7.99 13.32 21.33
CA VAL A 48 -8.11 12.45 20.14
C VAL A 48 -8.97 13.16 19.09
N PRO A 49 -8.51 13.34 17.83
CA PRO A 49 -9.24 14.10 16.83
C PRO A 49 -10.52 13.35 16.40
N PRO A 50 -11.71 13.98 16.40
CA PRO A 50 -12.95 13.31 16.02
C PRO A 50 -13.03 13.03 14.52
N ILE A 51 -13.74 11.97 14.13
CA ILE A 51 -14.10 11.68 12.75
C ILE A 51 -15.50 12.24 12.50
N PHE A 52 -15.62 13.10 11.49
CA PHE A 52 -16.87 13.71 11.06
C PHE A 52 -17.52 12.84 9.99
N VAL A 53 -18.70 12.31 10.30
CA VAL A 53 -19.37 11.32 9.46
C VAL A 53 -20.66 11.92 8.91
N SER A 54 -20.82 11.85 7.58
CA SER A 54 -22.03 12.28 6.88
C SER A 54 -22.69 11.09 6.17
N ILE A 55 -24.00 10.94 6.31
CA ILE A 55 -24.78 9.96 5.55
C ILE A 55 -25.34 10.66 4.32
N ILE A 56 -25.14 10.04 3.15
CA ILE A 56 -25.48 10.64 1.87
C ILE A 56 -26.28 9.65 1.03
N THR A 57 -27.29 10.14 0.34
CA THR A 57 -28.00 9.38 -0.70
C THR A 57 -28.11 10.22 -1.95
N HIS A 58 -28.13 9.53 -3.10
CA HIS A 58 -28.62 10.10 -4.34
C HIS A 58 -29.98 9.50 -4.67
N ASN A 59 -30.78 10.24 -5.44
CA ASN A 59 -31.62 9.60 -6.43
C ASN A 59 -31.15 10.00 -7.84
N GLU A 60 -31.17 9.04 -8.74
CA GLU A 60 -30.72 9.17 -10.12
C GLU A 60 -31.87 8.81 -11.08
N GLU A 61 -31.60 8.88 -12.37
CA GLU A 61 -32.58 8.93 -13.45
C GLU A 61 -32.38 7.83 -14.52
N PRO A 62 -33.34 7.67 -15.45
CA PRO A 62 -33.20 6.72 -16.56
C PRO A 62 -31.98 7.02 -17.47
N PRO A 63 -31.35 6.01 -18.09
CA PRO A 63 -31.81 4.62 -18.21
C PRO A 63 -31.40 3.66 -17.07
N GLY A 64 -30.85 4.14 -15.95
CA GLY A 64 -30.46 3.29 -14.80
C GLY A 64 -31.53 3.15 -13.71
N TYR A 65 -32.39 4.17 -13.58
CA TYR A 65 -33.34 4.31 -12.48
C TYR A 65 -34.76 4.61 -12.99
N PRO A 66 -35.79 4.51 -12.12
CA PRO A 66 -37.17 4.75 -12.55
C PRO A 66 -37.39 6.17 -13.10
N ASP A 67 -38.26 6.28 -14.10
CA ASP A 67 -38.75 7.57 -14.58
C ASP A 67 -39.92 8.02 -13.71
N TYR A 68 -39.64 8.82 -12.68
CA TYR A 68 -40.61 9.28 -11.70
C TYR A 68 -41.69 10.20 -12.28
N VAL A 69 -41.40 10.90 -13.38
CA VAL A 69 -42.35 11.81 -14.05
C VAL A 69 -43.40 11.02 -14.83
N ASN A 70 -43.02 9.87 -15.40
CA ASN A 70 -43.94 9.05 -16.20
C ASN A 70 -44.46 7.82 -15.44
N ASP A 71 -43.83 7.42 -14.34
CA ASP A 71 -44.26 6.35 -13.45
C ASP A 71 -44.52 6.87 -12.03
N GLN A 72 -45.76 7.33 -11.82
CA GLN A 72 -46.21 7.82 -10.53
C GLN A 72 -46.18 6.75 -9.42
N ASN A 73 -46.30 5.46 -9.75
CA ASN A 73 -46.22 4.39 -8.76
C ASN A 73 -44.77 4.24 -8.25
N ALA A 74 -43.80 4.29 -9.16
CA ALA A 74 -42.39 4.30 -8.80
C ALA A 74 -42.06 5.52 -7.92
N PHE A 75 -42.60 6.71 -8.24
CA PHE A 75 -42.42 7.90 -7.41
C PHE A 75 -42.90 7.67 -5.97
N TRP A 76 -44.14 7.22 -5.78
CA TRP A 76 -44.67 7.01 -4.43
C TRP A 76 -43.97 5.89 -3.67
N LEU A 77 -43.48 4.86 -4.35
CA LEU A 77 -42.69 3.78 -3.73
C LEU A 77 -41.37 4.32 -3.17
N HIS A 78 -40.56 4.98 -4.01
CA HIS A 78 -39.25 5.50 -3.60
C HIS A 78 -39.36 6.66 -2.62
N ARG A 79 -40.36 7.53 -2.79
CA ARG A 79 -40.70 8.58 -1.82
C ARG A 79 -41.07 7.97 -0.46
N GLY A 80 -41.80 6.85 -0.45
CA GLY A 80 -42.12 6.11 0.78
C GLY A 80 -40.88 5.53 1.46
N GLY A 81 -39.98 4.91 0.69
CA GLY A 81 -38.68 4.41 1.18
C GLY A 81 -37.82 5.52 1.79
N LEU A 82 -37.69 6.64 1.08
CA LEU A 82 -36.95 7.83 1.57
C LEU A 82 -37.53 8.37 2.89
N VAL A 83 -38.85 8.44 3.03
CA VAL A 83 -39.47 8.85 4.31
C VAL A 83 -39.12 7.88 5.44
N ASN A 84 -39.14 6.57 5.18
CA ASN A 84 -38.82 5.57 6.19
C ASN A 84 -37.34 5.64 6.60
N PHE A 85 -36.44 5.78 5.62
CA PHE A 85 -35.01 5.90 5.85
C PHE A 85 -34.67 7.19 6.61
N ALA A 86 -35.17 8.35 6.16
CA ALA A 86 -34.94 9.63 6.83
C ALA A 86 -35.51 9.66 8.26
N ASN A 87 -36.69 9.07 8.49
CA ASN A 87 -37.22 8.93 9.85
C ASN A 87 -36.34 8.06 10.74
N MET A 88 -35.79 6.97 10.21
CA MET A 88 -34.84 6.13 10.94
C MET A 88 -33.62 6.96 11.35
N LEU A 89 -32.98 7.67 10.41
CA LEU A 89 -31.83 8.52 10.71
C LEU A 89 -32.14 9.59 11.78
N PHE A 90 -33.30 10.24 11.66
CA PHE A 90 -33.73 11.25 12.62
C PHE A 90 -33.94 10.66 14.02
N GLN A 91 -34.49 9.45 14.12
CA GLN A 91 -34.68 8.76 15.39
C GLN A 91 -33.36 8.33 16.04
N GLU A 92 -32.37 7.96 15.23
CA GLU A 92 -31.01 7.62 15.72
C GLU A 92 -30.15 8.87 15.98
N GLY A 93 -30.63 10.08 15.64
CA GLY A 93 -29.93 11.34 15.89
C GLY A 93 -28.69 11.54 15.01
N VAL A 94 -28.69 10.99 13.79
CA VAL A 94 -27.58 11.12 12.84
C VAL A 94 -27.90 12.12 11.74
N ALA A 95 -26.89 12.86 11.28
CA ALA A 95 -27.02 13.84 10.21
C ALA A 95 -27.16 13.16 8.83
N TYR A 96 -27.83 13.84 7.91
CA TYR A 96 -28.18 13.31 6.60
C TYR A 96 -28.19 14.42 5.53
N ASN A 97 -27.56 14.11 4.40
CA ASN A 97 -27.57 14.91 3.18
C ASN A 97 -28.36 14.14 2.12
N TYR A 98 -29.56 14.61 1.82
CA TYR A 98 -30.36 14.07 0.73
C TYR A 98 -30.03 14.81 -0.56
N GLN A 99 -29.41 14.12 -1.51
CA GLN A 99 -29.07 14.71 -2.79
C GLN A 99 -30.01 14.17 -3.86
N SER A 100 -30.68 15.08 -4.57
CA SER A 100 -31.70 14.69 -5.53
C SER A 100 -31.38 15.24 -6.90
N ASP A 101 -31.60 14.40 -7.90
CA ASP A 101 -31.54 14.80 -9.30
C ASP A 101 -32.92 15.26 -9.82
N TRP A 102 -32.93 15.84 -11.01
CA TRP A 102 -34.04 16.53 -11.66
C TRP A 102 -35.32 15.71 -11.74
N ASN A 103 -35.25 14.45 -12.21
CA ASN A 103 -36.44 13.67 -12.53
C ASN A 103 -37.35 13.42 -11.32
N PHE A 104 -36.78 13.11 -10.15
CA PHE A 104 -37.54 12.91 -8.93
C PHE A 104 -38.13 14.22 -8.39
N LEU A 105 -37.36 15.32 -8.41
CA LEU A 105 -37.85 16.63 -7.97
C LEU A 105 -39.00 17.12 -8.84
N LEU A 106 -38.89 16.95 -10.16
CA LEU A 106 -39.95 17.32 -11.08
C LEU A 106 -41.23 16.53 -10.79
N ALA A 107 -41.13 15.21 -10.58
CA ALA A 107 -42.26 14.39 -10.17
C ALA A 107 -42.85 14.84 -8.82
N ALA A 108 -42.02 15.23 -7.85
CA ALA A 108 -42.48 15.78 -6.58
C ALA A 108 -43.30 17.06 -6.77
N THR A 109 -42.90 17.97 -7.67
CA THR A 109 -43.69 19.18 -7.97
C THR A 109 -45.07 18.87 -8.57
N MET A 110 -45.19 17.73 -9.26
CA MET A 110 -46.42 17.29 -9.91
C MET A 110 -47.35 16.54 -8.95
N TYR A 111 -46.79 15.72 -8.06
CA TYR A 111 -47.54 14.71 -7.31
C TYR A 111 -47.57 14.92 -5.80
N ASP A 112 -46.48 15.41 -5.18
CA ASP A 112 -46.34 15.42 -3.72
C ASP A 112 -46.83 16.74 -3.12
N THR A 113 -48.12 16.80 -2.85
CA THR A 113 -48.74 17.88 -2.06
C THR A 113 -48.68 17.63 -0.56
N GLY A 114 -48.00 16.55 -0.14
CA GLY A 114 -47.83 16.11 1.24
C GLY A 114 -48.76 14.97 1.65
N THR A 115 -48.28 14.18 2.63
CA THR A 115 -48.99 13.01 3.17
C THR A 115 -49.12 13.10 4.68
N VAL A 116 -49.98 12.26 5.27
CA VAL A 116 -50.08 12.13 6.73
C VAL A 116 -48.73 11.75 7.35
N SER A 117 -47.96 10.87 6.70
CA SER A 117 -46.62 10.45 7.16
C SER A 117 -45.56 11.56 7.10
N THR A 118 -45.88 12.71 6.51
CA THR A 118 -44.98 13.86 6.35
C THR A 118 -45.62 15.15 6.88
N ASN A 119 -46.56 15.02 7.82
CA ASN A 119 -47.28 16.15 8.43
C ASN A 119 -47.96 17.09 7.40
N GLY A 120 -48.39 16.55 6.26
CA GLY A 120 -48.99 17.31 5.17
C GLY A 120 -48.00 18.18 4.37
N LYS A 121 -46.69 17.92 4.51
CA LYS A 121 -45.63 18.60 3.74
C LYS A 121 -45.16 17.70 2.60
N ASN A 122 -44.74 18.30 1.49
CA ASN A 122 -44.01 17.55 0.46
C ASN A 122 -42.70 16.99 1.04
N ILE A 123 -42.14 15.99 0.37
CA ILE A 123 -40.95 15.27 0.86
C ILE A 123 -39.76 16.17 1.20
N LEU A 124 -39.45 17.18 0.38
CA LEU A 124 -38.33 18.10 0.63
C LEU A 124 -38.58 18.96 1.87
N ARG A 125 -39.76 19.58 1.98
CA ARG A 125 -40.13 20.38 3.16
C ARG A 125 -40.15 19.54 4.43
N TYR A 126 -40.54 18.29 4.33
CA TYR A 126 -40.50 17.37 5.47
C TYR A 126 -39.05 17.08 5.91
N ILE A 127 -38.17 16.70 4.98
CA ILE A 127 -36.74 16.46 5.24
C ILE A 127 -36.08 17.70 5.86
N LYS A 128 -36.34 18.88 5.31
CA LYS A 128 -35.71 20.13 5.77
C LYS A 128 -36.32 20.69 7.05
N GLU A 129 -37.64 20.88 7.09
CA GLU A 129 -38.29 21.63 8.17
C GLU A 129 -38.60 20.77 9.39
N ASP A 130 -38.95 19.49 9.20
CA ASP A 130 -39.37 18.61 10.29
C ASP A 130 -38.21 17.75 10.80
N LEU A 131 -37.34 17.26 9.89
CA LEU A 131 -36.19 16.43 10.27
C LEU A 131 -34.88 17.22 10.40
N GLY A 132 -34.81 18.44 9.84
CA GLY A 132 -33.64 19.31 9.96
C GLY A 132 -32.47 18.94 9.04
N PHE A 133 -32.68 18.06 8.05
CA PHE A 133 -31.62 17.54 7.19
C PHE A 133 -31.28 18.46 6.02
N GLU A 134 -30.09 18.25 5.44
CA GLU A 134 -29.62 18.98 4.27
C GLU A 134 -30.23 18.38 2.99
N VAL A 135 -30.53 19.27 2.03
CA VAL A 135 -31.06 18.91 0.72
C VAL A 135 -30.16 19.58 -0.30
N ASP A 136 -29.39 18.77 -1.03
CA ASP A 136 -28.38 19.25 -1.95
C ASP A 136 -28.75 18.96 -3.40
N PRO A 137 -28.46 19.88 -4.34
CA PRO A 137 -28.60 19.59 -5.75
C PRO A 137 -27.57 18.54 -6.16
N HIS A 138 -27.98 17.58 -7.00
CA HIS A 138 -27.11 16.65 -7.73
C HIS A 138 -27.52 16.69 -9.20
N ALA A 139 -26.57 16.60 -10.13
CA ALA A 139 -26.87 16.57 -11.56
C ALA A 139 -25.77 15.88 -12.37
N HIS A 140 -26.18 15.02 -13.30
CA HIS A 140 -25.27 14.41 -14.29
C HIS A 140 -25.03 15.34 -15.50
N GLU A 141 -25.81 16.41 -15.61
CA GLU A 141 -25.74 17.45 -16.64
C GLU A 141 -25.88 16.94 -18.09
N THR A 142 -26.81 16.00 -18.29
CA THR A 142 -27.11 15.44 -19.62
C THR A 142 -28.17 16.24 -20.37
N GLN A 143 -29.18 16.76 -19.66
CA GLN A 143 -30.32 17.49 -20.23
C GLN A 143 -30.75 18.74 -19.45
N TYR A 144 -30.28 18.90 -18.23
CA TYR A 144 -30.53 19.98 -17.27
C TYR A 144 -29.23 20.19 -16.50
N ASN A 145 -29.07 21.24 -15.70
CA ASN A 145 -27.86 21.43 -14.89
C ASN A 145 -28.13 21.62 -13.39
N TYR A 146 -27.08 21.83 -12.61
CA TYR A 146 -27.19 22.08 -11.16
C TYR A 146 -28.13 23.25 -10.82
N ALA A 147 -28.13 24.32 -11.62
CA ALA A 147 -29.02 25.47 -11.42
C ALA A 147 -30.51 25.12 -11.67
N ASP A 148 -30.77 24.22 -12.61
CA ASP A 148 -32.12 23.71 -12.87
C ASP A 148 -32.65 22.86 -11.70
N VAL A 149 -31.80 21.99 -11.12
CA VAL A 149 -32.12 21.19 -9.93
C VAL A 149 -32.35 22.09 -8.72
N ALA A 150 -31.47 23.08 -8.50
CA ALA A 150 -31.60 24.09 -7.46
C ALA A 150 -32.93 24.85 -7.53
N TYR A 151 -33.35 25.25 -8.73
CA TYR A 151 -34.65 25.89 -8.95
C TYR A 151 -35.82 24.98 -8.50
N LEU A 152 -35.78 23.68 -8.80
CA LEU A 152 -36.83 22.75 -8.39
C LEU A 152 -36.89 22.56 -6.87
N VAL A 153 -35.73 22.54 -6.19
CA VAL A 153 -35.65 22.52 -4.72
C VAL A 153 -36.37 23.74 -4.14
N GLU A 154 -36.10 24.94 -4.65
CA GLU A 154 -36.79 26.16 -4.22
C GLU A 154 -38.28 26.18 -4.57
N ALA A 155 -38.65 25.67 -5.74
CA ALA A 155 -40.05 25.56 -6.17
C ALA A 155 -40.87 24.65 -5.24
N LEU A 156 -40.22 23.66 -4.61
CA LEU A 156 -40.80 22.80 -3.59
C LEU A 156 -40.84 23.45 -2.20
N GLY A 157 -40.32 24.67 -2.05
CA GLY A 157 -40.42 25.49 -0.85
C GLY A 157 -39.29 25.26 0.16
N VAL A 158 -38.14 24.74 -0.28
CA VAL A 158 -36.95 24.54 0.55
C VAL A 158 -35.83 25.48 0.09
N PRO A 159 -35.12 26.18 1.00
CA PRO A 159 -33.92 26.93 0.63
C PRO A 159 -32.89 25.99 0.01
N VAL A 160 -32.38 26.34 -1.17
CA VAL A 160 -31.36 25.54 -1.84
C VAL A 160 -30.05 25.57 -1.05
N SER A 161 -29.37 24.42 -0.95
CA SER A 161 -27.98 24.41 -0.49
C SER A 161 -27.03 24.83 -1.62
N HIS A 162 -25.81 25.19 -1.25
CA HIS A 162 -24.74 25.53 -2.18
C HIS A 162 -23.66 24.43 -2.24
N THR A 163 -24.03 23.22 -1.85
CA THR A 163 -23.18 22.02 -1.89
C THR A 163 -23.39 21.31 -3.23
N VAL A 164 -22.29 21.01 -3.92
CA VAL A 164 -22.31 20.16 -5.12
C VAL A 164 -22.41 18.69 -4.70
N GLY A 165 -23.47 18.00 -5.10
CA GLY A 165 -23.73 16.59 -4.83
C GLY A 165 -22.92 15.59 -5.65
N GLY A 166 -21.63 15.85 -5.87
CA GLY A 166 -20.75 15.01 -6.70
C GLY A 166 -20.48 15.57 -8.10
N PHE A 167 -19.26 15.34 -8.59
CA PHE A 167 -18.83 15.80 -9.91
C PHE A 167 -17.65 14.99 -10.44
N LEU A 168 -17.35 15.16 -11.73
CA LEU A 168 -16.12 14.65 -12.32
C LEU A 168 -14.94 15.50 -11.85
N ALA A 169 -14.06 14.91 -11.05
CA ALA A 169 -12.87 15.58 -10.53
C ALA A 169 -11.63 15.27 -11.38
N ILE A 170 -11.55 14.06 -11.95
CA ILE A 170 -10.41 13.52 -12.70
C ILE A 170 -10.96 12.74 -13.92
N PRO A 171 -10.30 12.75 -15.09
CA PRO A 171 -9.02 13.41 -15.38
C PRO A 171 -9.14 14.93 -15.58
N PRO A 172 -8.03 15.69 -15.57
CA PRO A 172 -8.04 17.16 -15.63
C PRO A 172 -8.83 17.73 -16.81
N GLU A 173 -8.79 17.08 -17.97
CA GLU A 173 -9.48 17.48 -19.20
C GLU A 173 -11.00 17.30 -19.15
N GLU A 174 -11.51 16.51 -18.20
CA GLU A 174 -12.94 16.29 -17.97
C GLU A 174 -13.44 16.86 -16.64
N SER A 175 -12.53 17.40 -15.84
CA SER A 175 -12.85 17.92 -14.51
C SER A 175 -13.83 19.09 -14.59
N LYS A 176 -14.84 19.08 -13.71
CA LYS A 176 -15.80 20.18 -13.55
C LYS A 176 -15.44 21.16 -12.43
N LEU A 177 -14.25 21.03 -11.83
CA LEU A 177 -13.82 21.89 -10.74
C LEU A 177 -13.91 23.38 -11.10
N GLU A 178 -13.30 23.79 -12.22
CA GLU A 178 -13.34 25.20 -12.67
C GLU A 178 -14.72 25.67 -13.10
N TYR A 179 -15.55 24.76 -13.63
CA TYR A 179 -16.94 25.03 -13.98
C TYR A 179 -17.74 25.49 -12.74
N PHE A 180 -17.58 24.82 -11.60
CA PHE A 180 -18.27 25.19 -10.36
C PHE A 180 -17.75 26.46 -9.70
N ARG A 181 -16.57 26.98 -10.08
CA ARG A 181 -16.06 28.27 -9.58
C ARG A 181 -16.84 29.48 -10.11
N GLN A 182 -17.74 29.27 -11.07
CA GLN A 182 -18.53 30.32 -11.71
C GLN A 182 -20.04 30.14 -11.43
N PRO A 183 -20.83 31.23 -11.47
CA PRO A 183 -22.28 31.11 -11.33
C PRO A 183 -22.87 30.34 -12.51
N LEU A 184 -23.73 29.37 -12.22
CA LEU A 184 -24.41 28.53 -13.19
C LEU A 184 -25.81 29.08 -13.46
N THR A 185 -26.14 29.26 -14.74
CA THR A 185 -27.49 29.62 -15.19
C THR A 185 -28.27 28.37 -15.60
N GLY A 186 -29.54 28.27 -15.20
CA GLY A 186 -30.40 27.12 -15.56
C GLY A 186 -30.56 26.95 -17.07
N TRP A 187 -30.49 25.73 -17.58
CA TRP A 187 -30.76 25.44 -18.99
C TRP A 187 -32.26 25.48 -19.29
N HIS A 188 -33.08 24.97 -18.37
CA HIS A 188 -34.55 25.04 -18.44
C HIS A 188 -35.11 26.29 -17.76
N TYR A 189 -34.38 26.85 -16.80
CA TYR A 189 -34.74 28.08 -16.10
C TYR A 189 -33.70 29.21 -16.26
N PRO A 190 -33.61 29.86 -17.44
CA PRO A 190 -32.55 30.83 -17.73
C PRO A 190 -32.57 32.12 -16.88
N SER A 191 -33.64 32.36 -16.13
CA SER A 191 -33.73 33.48 -15.18
C SER A 191 -33.17 33.13 -13.80
N TYR A 192 -32.84 31.87 -13.55
CA TYR A 192 -32.35 31.38 -12.27
C TYR A 192 -30.83 31.15 -12.35
N ASN A 193 -30.11 31.61 -11.33
CA ASN A 193 -28.67 31.41 -11.19
C ASN A 193 -28.39 30.75 -9.84
N TRP A 194 -27.50 29.77 -9.86
CA TRP A 194 -27.02 29.07 -8.68
C TRP A 194 -25.49 29.07 -8.67
N GLN A 195 -24.88 29.16 -7.49
CA GLN A 195 -23.43 29.19 -7.33
C GLN A 195 -23.03 28.12 -6.31
N ALA A 196 -22.03 27.31 -6.63
CA ALA A 196 -21.44 26.39 -5.66
C ALA A 196 -20.64 27.17 -4.61
N GLU A 197 -20.73 26.74 -3.36
CA GLU A 197 -19.89 27.21 -2.24
C GLU A 197 -19.10 26.06 -1.62
N ILE A 198 -19.57 24.81 -1.74
CA ILE A 198 -18.93 23.62 -1.20
C ILE A 198 -18.92 22.54 -2.28
N LEU A 199 -17.77 21.89 -2.46
CA LEU A 199 -17.64 20.69 -3.28
C LEU A 199 -17.68 19.47 -2.35
N TRP A 200 -18.47 18.47 -2.73
CA TRP A 200 -18.40 17.16 -2.11
C TRP A 200 -18.47 16.10 -3.19
N GLY A 201 -17.76 14.99 -2.96
CA GLY A 201 -17.73 13.87 -3.89
C GLY A 201 -16.92 14.22 -5.14
N GLY A 202 -15.90 13.42 -5.44
CA GLY A 202 -15.14 13.51 -6.66
C GLY A 202 -15.11 12.13 -7.30
N ALA A 203 -15.53 12.04 -8.54
CA ALA A 203 -15.48 10.80 -9.32
C ALA A 203 -14.38 10.86 -10.36
N LYS A 204 -13.86 9.69 -10.71
CA LYS A 204 -13.09 9.53 -11.95
C LYS A 204 -14.05 9.33 -13.12
N TYR A 205 -13.62 9.68 -14.32
CA TYR A 205 -14.35 9.32 -15.53
C TYR A 205 -14.69 7.82 -15.54
N LEU A 206 -15.97 7.51 -15.74
CA LEU A 206 -16.54 6.15 -15.73
C LEU A 206 -16.30 5.34 -14.43
N HIS A 207 -16.01 5.99 -13.30
CA HIS A 207 -15.72 5.34 -12.01
C HIS A 207 -14.60 4.28 -12.07
N GLN A 208 -13.60 4.48 -12.94
CA GLN A 208 -12.47 3.55 -13.05
C GLN A 208 -11.39 3.89 -12.03
N ASN A 209 -10.97 2.90 -11.23
CA ASN A 209 -9.83 2.99 -10.29
C ASN A 209 -9.93 4.18 -9.31
N GLU A 210 -11.09 4.37 -8.68
CA GLU A 210 -11.41 5.55 -7.84
C GLU A 210 -10.65 5.65 -6.52
N GLU A 211 -9.80 4.68 -6.20
CA GLU A 211 -9.10 4.58 -4.91
C GLU A 211 -8.28 5.84 -4.58
N THR A 212 -7.79 6.55 -5.61
CA THR A 212 -7.05 7.81 -5.45
C THR A 212 -7.91 9.03 -5.08
N LEU A 213 -9.24 8.90 -5.08
CA LEU A 213 -10.18 9.94 -4.66
C LEU A 213 -10.88 9.59 -3.35
N TRP A 214 -10.61 8.42 -2.78
CA TRP A 214 -11.05 8.07 -1.43
C TRP A 214 -10.15 8.76 -0.42
N ILE A 215 -10.49 10.01 -0.10
CA ILE A 215 -9.68 10.87 0.76
C ILE A 215 -10.55 11.37 1.92
N SER A 216 -9.97 11.41 3.11
CA SER A 216 -10.55 11.99 4.31
C SER A 216 -9.96 13.39 4.53
N GLY A 217 -10.81 14.33 4.88
CA GLY A 217 -10.45 15.71 5.19
C GLY A 217 -11.06 16.73 4.24
N ILE A 218 -10.62 17.99 4.40
CA ILE A 218 -11.12 19.14 3.66
C ILE A 218 -9.92 19.94 3.13
N TRP A 219 -9.96 20.31 1.85
CA TRP A 219 -8.95 21.16 1.22
C TRP A 219 -9.58 22.03 0.13
N LYS A 220 -8.85 23.00 -0.42
CA LYS A 220 -9.28 23.82 -1.56
C LYS A 220 -8.46 23.40 -2.78
N PRO A 221 -9.01 22.60 -3.70
CA PRO A 221 -8.29 22.12 -4.88
C PRO A 221 -7.71 23.29 -5.70
N GLN A 222 -6.43 23.24 -6.05
CA GLN A 222 -5.75 24.33 -6.76
C GLN A 222 -6.32 24.56 -8.17
N ASP A 223 -6.37 23.52 -9.01
CA ASP A 223 -6.88 23.54 -10.38
C ASP A 223 -7.21 22.11 -10.86
N ASN A 224 -7.66 21.96 -12.11
CA ASN A 224 -8.06 20.66 -12.65
C ASN A 224 -6.90 19.65 -12.70
N SER A 225 -5.67 20.11 -12.90
CA SER A 225 -4.46 19.26 -12.97
C SER A 225 -3.90 18.92 -11.59
N HIS A 226 -4.21 19.71 -10.58
CA HIS A 226 -3.69 19.61 -9.22
C HIS A 226 -4.83 19.46 -8.20
N PHE A 227 -5.78 18.56 -8.47
CA PHE A 227 -7.00 18.40 -7.66
C PHE A 227 -6.74 18.13 -6.16
N LEU A 228 -5.68 17.39 -5.84
CA LEU A 228 -5.32 17.04 -4.46
C LEU A 228 -4.40 18.06 -3.76
N VAL A 229 -3.96 19.07 -4.50
CA VAL A 229 -3.10 20.12 -3.97
C VAL A 229 -3.97 21.23 -3.40
N HIS A 230 -3.72 21.60 -2.15
CA HIS A 230 -4.38 22.72 -1.50
C HIS A 230 -3.83 24.07 -2.00
N ASP A 231 -4.72 25.02 -2.30
CA ASP A 231 -4.40 26.43 -2.53
C ASP A 231 -5.33 27.33 -1.72
N ASP A 232 -4.78 28.15 -0.82
CA ASP A 232 -5.53 29.10 -0.01
C ASP A 232 -6.38 30.07 -0.85
N ASN A 233 -5.91 30.38 -2.06
CA ASN A 233 -6.56 31.28 -3.00
C ASN A 233 -7.65 30.60 -3.84
N ALA A 234 -7.72 29.27 -3.84
CA ALA A 234 -8.79 28.57 -4.52
C ALA A 234 -10.13 28.85 -3.81
N PRO A 235 -11.22 29.09 -4.57
CA PRO A 235 -12.44 29.68 -4.03
C PRO A 235 -13.35 28.68 -3.30
N LEU A 236 -13.21 27.38 -3.57
CA LEU A 236 -14.13 26.36 -3.10
C LEU A 236 -13.41 25.31 -2.25
N PRO A 237 -13.85 25.06 -1.01
CA PRO A 237 -13.46 23.88 -0.28
C PRO A 237 -14.10 22.62 -0.88
N HIS A 238 -13.37 21.52 -0.79
CA HIS A 238 -13.78 20.18 -1.15
C HIS A 238 -13.74 19.27 0.07
N ILE A 239 -14.82 18.53 0.29
CA ILE A 239 -14.97 17.55 1.37
C ILE A 239 -14.74 16.17 0.79
N GLY A 240 -13.70 15.49 1.28
CA GLY A 240 -13.40 14.12 0.90
C GLY A 240 -14.40 13.12 1.53
N GLY A 241 -14.81 12.11 0.74
CA GLY A 241 -15.75 11.07 1.19
C GLY A 241 -15.10 9.86 1.87
N TYR A 242 -13.78 9.72 1.77
CA TYR A 242 -13.02 8.49 2.05
C TYR A 242 -13.61 7.28 1.29
N TRP A 243 -13.25 6.03 1.62
CA TRP A 243 -13.95 4.87 1.05
C TRP A 243 -15.37 4.87 1.57
N SER A 244 -16.31 5.45 0.80
CA SER A 244 -17.65 5.96 1.19
C SER A 244 -18.64 4.91 1.72
N ASN A 245 -18.21 4.07 2.65
CA ASN A 245 -18.91 2.93 3.24
C ASN A 245 -18.45 2.71 4.70
N TRP A 246 -19.05 1.73 5.36
CA TRP A 246 -18.73 1.39 6.75
C TRP A 246 -17.30 0.89 6.96
N GLY A 247 -16.69 0.27 5.94
CA GLY A 247 -15.30 -0.17 5.96
C GLY A 247 -14.32 1.00 6.08
N GLY A 248 -14.55 2.08 5.33
CA GLY A 248 -13.74 3.30 5.43
C GLY A 248 -13.78 3.90 6.82
N LEU A 249 -14.96 3.96 7.42
CA LEU A 249 -15.14 4.43 8.80
C LEU A 249 -14.37 3.57 9.80
N ASN A 250 -14.42 2.24 9.66
CA ASN A 250 -13.68 1.33 10.53
C ASN A 250 -12.17 1.54 10.45
N ILE A 251 -11.63 1.83 9.26
CA ILE A 251 -10.21 2.15 9.09
C ILE A 251 -9.86 3.47 9.77
N LEU A 252 -10.65 4.53 9.59
CA LEU A 252 -10.40 5.81 10.28
C LEU A 252 -10.49 5.66 11.80
N LEU A 253 -11.45 4.87 12.31
CA LEU A 253 -11.57 4.57 13.73
C LEU A 253 -10.35 3.82 14.24
N GLN A 254 -9.83 2.85 13.49
CA GLN A 254 -8.60 2.15 13.84
C GLN A 254 -7.41 3.11 13.88
N LYS A 255 -7.22 3.95 12.84
CA LYS A 255 -6.17 4.99 12.82
C LYS A 255 -6.31 5.95 14.00
N GLN A 256 -7.54 6.36 14.34
CA GLN A 256 -7.83 7.21 15.49
C GLN A 256 -7.45 6.54 16.82
N GLN A 257 -7.81 5.28 16.99
CA GLN A 257 -7.51 4.48 18.18
C GLN A 257 -6.01 4.20 18.34
N ASN A 258 -5.30 4.01 17.23
CA ASN A 258 -3.87 3.82 17.18
C ASN A 258 -3.07 5.12 17.39
N GLY A 259 -3.73 6.28 17.39
CA GLY A 259 -3.08 7.59 17.49
C GLY A 259 -2.35 8.02 16.20
N GLU A 260 -2.71 7.43 15.06
CA GLU A 260 -2.16 7.77 13.73
C GLU A 260 -2.76 9.06 13.15
N LEU A 261 -3.88 9.54 13.71
CA LEU A 261 -4.52 10.78 13.29
C LEU A 261 -3.89 12.00 13.97
N GLN A 262 -3.53 13.00 13.17
CA GLN A 262 -2.93 14.26 13.58
C GLN A 262 -3.89 15.08 14.46
N GLU A 263 -3.39 15.53 15.62
CA GLU A 263 -4.11 16.47 16.48
C GLU A 263 -4.36 17.79 15.73
N GLY A 264 -5.60 18.28 15.75
CA GLY A 264 -5.97 19.54 15.11
C GLY A 264 -6.19 19.44 13.60
N ALA A 265 -6.24 18.24 13.02
CA ALA A 265 -6.71 18.01 11.66
C ALA A 265 -8.21 17.62 11.64
N ILE A 266 -8.87 17.81 10.49
CA ILE A 266 -10.25 17.39 10.27
C ILE A 266 -10.29 16.09 9.45
N TYR A 267 -10.96 15.06 9.97
CA TYR A 267 -11.13 13.79 9.27
C TYR A 267 -12.59 13.60 8.91
N THR A 268 -12.87 13.42 7.63
CA THR A 268 -14.22 13.25 7.08
C THR A 268 -14.43 11.83 6.57
N GLN A 269 -15.66 11.35 6.71
CA GLN A 269 -16.11 10.06 6.19
C GLN A 269 -17.51 10.22 5.64
N THR A 270 -17.77 9.64 4.49
CA THR A 270 -19.13 9.49 3.96
C THR A 270 -19.61 8.05 4.10
N ILE A 271 -20.87 7.85 4.46
CA ILE A 271 -21.57 6.58 4.26
C ILE A 271 -22.62 6.78 3.17
N PHE A 272 -22.45 6.14 2.02
CA PHE A 272 -23.40 6.23 0.92
C PHE A 272 -24.51 5.19 1.07
N ALA A 273 -25.76 5.62 0.92
CA ALA A 273 -26.93 4.74 0.90
C ALA A 273 -27.61 4.78 -0.48
N GLY A 274 -27.73 3.61 -1.10
CA GLY A 274 -28.30 3.47 -2.44
C GLY A 274 -29.81 3.72 -2.49
N GLN A 275 -30.26 4.40 -3.54
CA GLN A 275 -31.67 4.70 -3.81
C GLN A 275 -32.58 3.47 -3.84
N ALA A 276 -32.09 2.37 -4.41
CA ALA A 276 -32.83 1.11 -4.52
C ALA A 276 -32.86 0.34 -3.19
N ASP A 277 -31.88 0.56 -2.32
CA ASP A 277 -31.80 -0.15 -1.04
C ASP A 277 -32.75 0.46 -0.01
N MET A 278 -33.00 1.78 -0.10
CA MET A 278 -33.91 2.50 0.81
C MET A 278 -35.38 2.05 0.74
N ILE A 279 -35.79 1.29 -0.28
CA ILE A 279 -37.14 0.71 -0.34
C ILE A 279 -37.24 -0.66 0.35
N ASP A 280 -36.10 -1.29 0.69
CA ASP A 280 -36.06 -2.56 1.40
C ASP A 280 -36.07 -2.33 2.94
N PRO A 281 -37.11 -2.77 3.66
CA PRO A 281 -37.15 -2.67 5.12
C PRO A 281 -35.99 -3.39 5.82
N GLN A 282 -35.44 -4.47 5.24
CA GLN A 282 -34.31 -5.18 5.83
C GLN A 282 -33.04 -4.34 5.76
N TYR A 283 -32.80 -3.65 4.64
CA TYR A 283 -31.69 -2.72 4.51
C TYR A 283 -31.76 -1.61 5.57
N ILE A 284 -32.95 -1.00 5.76
CA ILE A 284 -33.13 0.06 6.78
C ILE A 284 -32.82 -0.46 8.19
N LEU A 285 -33.20 -1.70 8.52
CA LEU A 285 -32.89 -2.31 9.81
C LEU A 285 -31.39 -2.56 9.98
N GLN A 286 -30.73 -3.12 8.96
CA GLN A 286 -29.28 -3.35 8.99
C GLN A 286 -28.50 -2.04 9.10
N PHE A 287 -28.95 -0.99 8.42
CA PHE A 287 -28.34 0.33 8.49
C PHE A 287 -28.50 0.94 9.89
N ARG A 288 -29.68 0.78 10.52
CA ARG A 288 -29.89 1.17 11.92
C ARG A 288 -28.95 0.41 12.85
N ASP A 289 -28.85 -0.91 12.71
CA ASP A 289 -28.00 -1.73 13.56
C ASP A 289 -26.53 -1.30 13.45
N ALA A 290 -26.06 -0.94 12.25
CA ALA A 290 -24.73 -0.36 12.04
C ALA A 290 -24.55 0.97 12.78
N ILE A 291 -25.51 1.90 12.70
CA ILE A 291 -25.47 3.17 13.46
C ILE A 291 -25.43 2.91 14.97
N GLN A 292 -26.29 2.02 15.47
CA GLN A 292 -26.39 1.72 16.90
C GLN A 292 -25.11 1.06 17.44
N SER A 293 -24.43 0.25 16.62
CA SER A 293 -23.12 -0.30 16.98
C SER A 293 -22.05 0.77 17.23
N LEU A 294 -22.22 1.97 16.66
CA LEU A 294 -21.31 3.11 16.79
C LEU A 294 -21.67 4.06 17.94
N ALA A 295 -22.74 3.79 18.70
CA ALA A 295 -23.16 4.60 19.83
C ALA A 295 -22.04 4.85 20.88
N PRO A 296 -21.18 3.86 21.24
CA PRO A 296 -20.07 4.09 22.16
C PRO A 296 -19.07 5.15 21.66
N TYR A 297 -18.74 5.14 20.36
CA TYR A 297 -17.81 6.09 19.76
C TYR A 297 -18.41 7.50 19.71
N THR A 298 -19.71 7.60 19.40
CA THR A 298 -20.44 8.88 19.39
C THR A 298 -20.51 9.49 20.80
N GLN A 299 -20.80 8.66 21.82
CA GLN A 299 -20.84 9.11 23.23
C GLN A 299 -19.47 9.54 23.76
N ALA A 300 -18.40 8.91 23.26
CA ALA A 300 -17.03 9.28 23.57
C ALA A 300 -16.53 10.53 22.81
N GLY A 301 -17.32 11.06 21.87
CA GLY A 301 -16.94 12.18 21.00
C GLY A 301 -15.93 11.83 19.91
N LEU A 302 -15.70 10.53 19.68
CA LEU A 302 -14.78 10.00 18.67
C LEU A 302 -15.38 10.06 17.25
N ILE A 303 -16.70 9.90 17.16
CA ILE A 303 -17.50 10.12 15.95
C ILE A 303 -18.42 11.31 16.17
N ARG A 304 -18.55 12.15 15.15
CA ARG A 304 -19.53 13.23 15.10
C ARG A 304 -20.34 13.13 13.82
N TRP A 305 -21.63 12.86 13.96
CA TRP A 305 -22.57 12.90 12.85
C TRP A 305 -22.85 14.35 12.47
N VAL A 306 -22.47 14.77 11.26
CA VAL A 306 -22.61 16.15 10.79
C VAL A 306 -23.01 16.19 9.32
N GLY A 307 -23.71 17.25 8.92
CA GLY A 307 -23.98 17.54 7.51
C GLY A 307 -22.73 18.05 6.78
N LEU A 308 -22.77 18.05 5.45
CA LEU A 308 -21.67 18.55 4.61
C LEU A 308 -21.42 20.04 4.80
N ALA A 309 -22.47 20.86 4.87
CA ALA A 309 -22.29 22.28 5.14
C ALA A 309 -21.76 22.52 6.57
N GLU A 310 -22.28 21.77 7.53
CA GLU A 310 -21.85 21.86 8.93
C GLU A 310 -20.38 21.48 9.12
N VAL A 311 -19.87 20.44 8.45
CA VAL A 311 -18.45 20.06 8.57
C VAL A 311 -17.53 21.12 7.98
N CYS A 312 -17.95 21.79 6.90
CA CYS A 312 -17.22 22.91 6.33
C CYS A 312 -17.22 24.14 7.27
N ASP A 313 -18.36 24.46 7.87
CA ASP A 313 -18.46 25.51 8.89
C ASP A 313 -17.56 25.22 10.10
N ILE A 314 -17.51 23.97 10.54
CA ILE A 314 -16.60 23.54 11.62
C ILE A 314 -15.15 23.73 11.19
N TRP A 315 -14.78 23.33 9.98
CA TRP A 315 -13.43 23.49 9.45
C TRP A 315 -12.99 24.95 9.40
N VAL A 316 -13.83 25.85 8.89
CA VAL A 316 -13.55 27.28 8.82
C VAL A 316 -13.44 27.89 10.22
N ASN A 317 -14.41 27.63 11.10
CA ASN A 317 -14.54 28.36 12.35
C ASN A 317 -13.77 27.75 13.54
N GLN A 318 -13.46 26.45 13.50
CA GLN A 318 -12.81 25.72 14.60
C GLN A 318 -11.41 25.22 14.23
N TYR A 319 -11.14 24.98 12.95
CA TYR A 319 -9.86 24.46 12.45
C TYR A 319 -9.09 25.49 11.60
N ASN A 320 -9.51 26.76 11.58
CA ASN A 320 -8.88 27.85 10.84
C ASN A 320 -8.70 27.60 9.34
N SER A 321 -9.52 26.74 8.74
CA SER A 321 -9.36 26.30 7.34
C SER A 321 -8.03 25.60 7.04
N GLU A 322 -7.38 25.00 8.03
CA GLU A 322 -6.15 24.22 7.83
C GLU A 322 -6.47 22.93 7.05
N PRO A 323 -5.84 22.69 5.89
CA PRO A 323 -6.19 21.54 5.06
C PRO A 323 -5.77 20.21 5.67
N ASN A 324 -6.52 19.17 5.33
CA ASN A 324 -6.13 17.79 5.57
C ASN A 324 -6.55 16.93 4.38
N VAL A 325 -5.61 16.15 3.84
CA VAL A 325 -5.80 15.29 2.67
C VAL A 325 -5.22 13.92 3.03
N LEU A 326 -6.03 13.07 3.67
CA LEU A 326 -5.65 11.72 4.10
C LEU A 326 -6.23 10.66 3.15
N PRO A 327 -5.45 10.04 2.25
CA PRO A 327 -5.94 9.01 1.34
C PRO A 327 -6.30 7.68 2.06
N TYR A 328 -7.21 6.92 1.46
CA TYR A 328 -7.78 5.68 2.02
C TYR A 328 -6.80 4.52 2.10
N LEU A 329 -5.98 4.34 1.07
CA LEU A 329 -4.92 3.34 1.07
C LEU A 329 -3.64 3.95 1.62
N GLU A 330 -3.61 4.17 2.93
CA GLU A 330 -2.38 4.25 3.69
C GLU A 330 -2.23 2.99 4.55
N SER A 331 -1.64 1.93 4.01
CA SER A 331 -0.41 1.56 4.70
C SER A 331 0.54 2.73 4.45
N GLN A 332 1.23 3.23 5.47
CA GLN A 332 2.32 4.16 5.19
C GLN A 332 3.27 3.55 4.12
N ASP A 333 3.33 2.22 4.02
CA ASP A 333 4.03 1.45 2.98
C ASP A 333 3.58 1.68 1.51
N SER A 334 2.45 2.36 1.22
CA SER A 334 2.04 2.69 -0.16
C SER A 334 2.57 4.05 -0.64
N LEU A 335 2.84 4.97 0.28
CA LEU A 335 3.46 6.27 0.02
C LEU A 335 4.98 6.15 -0.03
N TYR A 336 5.54 5.21 0.73
CA TYR A 336 6.97 4.97 0.77
C TYR A 336 7.31 3.75 -0.09
N TYR A 337 8.22 3.91 -1.03
CA TYR A 337 8.70 2.84 -1.90
C TYR A 337 9.27 1.68 -1.06
N GLN A 338 8.86 0.44 -1.28
CA GLN A 338 9.45 -0.72 -0.61
C GLN A 338 10.26 -1.50 -1.64
N PRO A 339 11.61 -1.45 -1.60
CA PRO A 339 12.40 -2.09 -2.64
C PRO A 339 12.28 -3.61 -2.53
N VAL A 340 11.93 -4.26 -3.64
CA VAL A 340 11.95 -5.72 -3.75
C VAL A 340 13.30 -6.13 -4.32
N ILE A 341 13.60 -5.69 -5.53
CA ILE A 341 14.92 -5.84 -6.16
C ILE A 341 15.23 -4.57 -6.95
N ALA A 342 15.89 -3.61 -6.29
CA ALA A 342 16.43 -2.42 -6.93
C ALA A 342 17.56 -2.84 -7.88
N HIS A 343 17.29 -2.79 -9.18
CA HIS A 343 18.26 -3.08 -10.22
C HIS A 343 19.10 -1.86 -10.61
N ASP A 344 18.58 -0.66 -10.41
CA ASP A 344 19.18 0.57 -10.93
C ASP A 344 18.80 1.79 -10.08
N VAL A 345 19.72 2.73 -9.87
CA VAL A 345 19.49 3.93 -9.06
C VAL A 345 20.22 5.19 -9.58
N ASP A 346 19.45 6.22 -9.96
CA ASP A 346 20.00 7.51 -10.34
C ASP A 346 19.68 8.62 -9.34
N LEU A 347 20.63 9.53 -9.08
CA LEU A 347 20.32 10.79 -8.41
C LEU A 347 19.87 11.86 -9.42
N LEU A 348 18.63 12.31 -9.30
CA LEU A 348 18.07 13.35 -10.18
C LEU A 348 18.49 14.77 -9.76
N PRO A 349 18.44 15.76 -10.68
CA PRO A 349 18.87 17.14 -10.40
C PRO A 349 18.12 17.85 -9.26
N ASP A 350 16.90 17.43 -8.94
CA ASP A 350 16.08 17.95 -7.84
C ASP A 350 16.43 17.29 -6.48
N GLY A 351 17.35 16.33 -6.47
CA GLY A 351 17.81 15.60 -5.29
C GLY A 351 16.98 14.35 -4.94
N SER A 352 15.95 14.05 -5.73
CA SER A 352 15.23 12.78 -5.66
C SER A 352 16.04 11.65 -6.31
N ILE A 353 15.67 10.41 -6.01
CA ILE A 353 16.32 9.20 -6.52
C ILE A 353 15.34 8.50 -7.44
N LEU A 354 15.76 8.21 -8.68
CA LEU A 354 15.03 7.32 -9.57
C LEU A 354 15.48 5.89 -9.29
N VAL A 355 14.54 4.98 -9.14
CA VAL A 355 14.80 3.57 -8.83
C VAL A 355 14.07 2.69 -9.83
N THR A 356 14.79 1.75 -10.43
CA THR A 356 14.19 0.66 -11.20
C THR A 356 14.06 -0.57 -10.32
N ASP A 357 12.83 -1.00 -10.05
CA ASP A 357 12.54 -2.23 -9.32
C ASP A 357 12.12 -3.35 -10.27
N GLY A 358 12.86 -4.45 -10.22
CA GLY A 358 12.54 -5.67 -10.97
C GLY A 358 11.28 -6.37 -10.46
N GLY A 359 10.84 -6.07 -9.24
CA GLY A 359 9.75 -6.76 -8.56
C GLY A 359 10.14 -8.18 -8.13
N ARG A 360 9.13 -9.05 -7.99
CA ARG A 360 9.28 -10.45 -7.56
C ARG A 360 9.66 -11.38 -8.71
N PRO A 361 10.36 -12.50 -8.45
CA PRO A 361 10.70 -13.48 -9.49
C PRO A 361 9.50 -13.83 -10.37
N GLY A 362 9.57 -13.45 -11.66
CA GLY A 362 8.43 -13.54 -12.60
C GLY A 362 7.89 -12.18 -13.08
N GLY A 363 8.35 -11.08 -12.50
CA GLY A 363 8.06 -9.70 -12.91
C GLY A 363 6.87 -9.03 -12.22
N GLU A 364 6.25 -9.68 -11.22
CA GLU A 364 5.16 -9.08 -10.45
C GLU A 364 5.67 -7.95 -9.56
N GLY A 365 5.03 -6.77 -9.63
CA GLY A 365 5.45 -5.61 -8.85
C GLY A 365 6.66 -4.86 -9.43
N SER A 366 7.06 -5.15 -10.67
CA SER A 366 8.09 -4.36 -11.35
C SER A 366 7.60 -2.94 -11.62
N GLY A 367 8.46 -1.95 -11.41
CA GLY A 367 8.09 -0.55 -11.52
C GLY A 367 9.29 0.39 -11.48
N ILE A 368 9.07 1.61 -11.94
CA ILE A 368 10.00 2.73 -11.83
C ILE A 368 9.45 3.69 -10.78
N TYR A 369 10.29 4.10 -9.84
CA TYR A 369 9.90 4.93 -8.71
C TYR A 369 10.84 6.12 -8.60
N GLN A 370 10.31 7.34 -8.56
CA GLN A 370 11.04 8.53 -8.16
C GLN A 370 10.72 8.80 -6.70
N ILE A 371 11.73 8.74 -5.83
CA ILE A 371 11.57 8.85 -4.38
C ILE A 371 12.40 10.00 -3.81
N ASP A 372 11.97 10.57 -2.69
CA ASP A 372 12.88 11.40 -1.90
C ASP A 372 13.77 10.55 -0.97
N ARG A 373 14.63 11.21 -0.19
CA ARG A 373 15.54 10.55 0.76
C ARG A 373 14.84 9.87 1.94
N SER A 374 13.57 10.16 2.17
CA SER A 374 12.77 9.44 3.17
C SER A 374 12.12 8.18 2.60
N GLY A 375 12.15 8.01 1.27
CA GLY A 375 11.47 6.93 0.56
C GLY A 375 10.13 7.31 -0.04
N LEU A 376 9.68 8.54 0.19
CA LEU A 376 8.37 9.00 -0.26
C LEU A 376 8.34 9.04 -1.79
N ILE A 377 7.39 8.31 -2.38
CA ILE A 377 7.17 8.26 -3.81
C ILE A 377 6.64 9.62 -4.27
N GLN A 378 7.41 10.29 -5.11
CA GLN A 378 7.05 11.55 -5.78
C GLN A 378 6.40 11.28 -7.14
N TRP A 379 6.79 10.19 -7.79
CA TRP A 379 6.22 9.71 -9.04
C TRP A 379 6.51 8.22 -9.20
N SER A 380 5.63 7.48 -9.89
CA SER A 380 5.88 6.08 -10.19
C SER A 380 5.25 5.64 -11.50
N TYR A 381 5.82 4.62 -12.13
CA TYR A 381 5.27 3.94 -13.29
C TYR A 381 5.43 2.42 -13.15
N ASN A 382 4.32 1.69 -13.15
CA ASN A 382 4.29 0.22 -13.05
C ASN A 382 3.68 -0.47 -14.30
N GLY A 383 2.87 0.26 -15.08
CA GLY A 383 2.49 -0.09 -16.45
C GLY A 383 2.19 -1.58 -16.69
N THR A 384 2.85 -2.14 -17.71
CA THR A 384 2.87 -3.59 -17.98
C THR A 384 4.28 -4.18 -17.80
N LEU A 385 5.11 -3.48 -17.02
CA LEU A 385 6.50 -3.85 -16.85
C LEU A 385 6.63 -5.25 -16.25
N ARG A 386 7.62 -6.00 -16.72
CA ARG A 386 8.04 -7.24 -16.12
C ARG A 386 9.54 -7.23 -15.98
N TRP A 387 10.01 -7.27 -14.74
CA TRP A 387 11.43 -7.48 -14.44
C TRP A 387 12.34 -6.40 -15.07
N ALA A 388 11.89 -5.14 -15.03
CA ALA A 388 12.64 -4.00 -15.55
C ALA A 388 14.05 -3.95 -14.92
N HIS A 389 15.08 -3.65 -15.72
CA HIS A 389 16.47 -3.66 -15.26
C HIS A 389 17.14 -2.29 -15.17
N ASN A 390 16.73 -1.32 -15.98
CA ASN A 390 17.29 0.02 -15.98
C ASN A 390 16.22 1.03 -16.45
N ALA A 391 16.33 2.27 -15.98
CA ALA A 391 15.53 3.38 -16.48
C ALA A 391 16.19 4.74 -16.26
N ASP A 392 16.45 5.49 -17.34
CA ASP A 392 17.04 6.82 -17.25
C ASP A 392 16.02 7.93 -17.49
N ARG A 393 16.09 8.99 -16.68
CA ARG A 393 15.32 10.23 -16.92
C ARG A 393 16.00 11.09 -17.99
N LEU A 394 15.30 11.31 -19.10
CA LEU A 394 15.77 12.15 -20.20
C LEU A 394 15.61 13.65 -19.89
N PRO A 395 16.43 14.54 -20.48
CA PRO A 395 16.38 15.98 -20.22
C PRO A 395 15.04 16.66 -20.53
N ASN A 396 14.18 16.04 -21.33
CA ASN A 396 12.84 16.53 -21.67
C ASN A 396 11.75 16.03 -20.70
N GLY A 397 12.11 15.27 -19.66
CA GLY A 397 11.20 14.69 -18.67
C GLY A 397 10.67 13.30 -19.01
N ASN A 398 10.95 12.79 -20.21
CA ASN A 398 10.61 11.41 -20.59
C ASN A 398 11.52 10.41 -19.88
N THR A 399 11.11 9.14 -19.82
CA THR A 399 11.92 8.06 -19.22
C THR A 399 12.14 6.96 -20.24
N ILE A 400 13.37 6.55 -20.47
CA ILE A 400 13.68 5.31 -21.20
C ILE A 400 13.73 4.16 -20.20
N ILE A 401 13.23 2.98 -20.57
CA ILE A 401 13.10 1.83 -19.67
C ILE A 401 13.48 0.55 -20.41
N SER A 402 14.38 -0.23 -19.81
CA SER A 402 14.69 -1.60 -20.21
C SER A 402 13.72 -2.58 -19.53
N ASP A 403 12.65 -2.95 -20.23
CA ASP A 403 11.59 -3.87 -19.76
C ASP A 403 11.98 -5.32 -20.10
N SER A 404 13.01 -5.82 -19.40
CA SER A 404 13.76 -7.02 -19.74
C SER A 404 12.90 -8.28 -19.83
N GLY A 405 11.94 -8.46 -18.91
CA GLY A 405 11.06 -9.61 -18.89
C GLY A 405 10.07 -9.66 -20.05
N ASN A 406 9.80 -8.51 -20.67
CA ASN A 406 9.02 -8.43 -21.90
C ASN A 406 9.90 -8.40 -23.17
N ASN A 407 11.23 -8.50 -23.03
CA ASN A 407 12.20 -8.45 -24.14
C ASN A 407 12.10 -7.17 -24.99
N ARG A 408 11.89 -6.02 -24.35
CA ARG A 408 11.73 -4.74 -25.06
C ARG A 408 12.39 -3.57 -24.34
N VAL A 409 12.59 -2.49 -25.07
CA VAL A 409 12.93 -1.17 -24.53
C VAL A 409 11.82 -0.20 -24.93
N ILE A 410 11.39 0.63 -23.98
CA ILE A 410 10.34 1.63 -24.19
C ILE A 410 10.81 3.02 -23.77
N ILE A 411 10.24 4.05 -24.39
CA ILE A 411 10.33 5.43 -23.88
C ILE A 411 8.91 5.87 -23.54
N ILE A 412 8.73 6.40 -22.33
CA ILE A 412 7.47 6.96 -21.86
C ILE A 412 7.56 8.47 -21.68
N ASP A 413 6.44 9.17 -21.86
CA ASP A 413 6.31 10.57 -21.43
C ASP A 413 6.07 10.68 -19.91
N SER A 414 6.03 11.91 -19.39
CA SER A 414 5.81 12.16 -17.95
C SER A 414 4.43 11.71 -17.44
N SER A 415 3.46 11.51 -18.32
CA SER A 415 2.13 10.98 -18.00
C SER A 415 2.07 9.44 -18.04
N GLY A 416 3.17 8.78 -18.41
CA GLY A 416 3.25 7.32 -18.51
C GLY A 416 2.80 6.74 -19.85
N ASN A 417 2.59 7.57 -20.89
CA ASN A 417 2.27 7.06 -22.22
C ASN A 417 3.53 6.55 -22.91
N ILE A 418 3.47 5.36 -23.50
CA ILE A 418 4.55 4.83 -24.34
C ILE A 418 4.59 5.62 -25.65
N ILE A 419 5.69 6.33 -25.90
CA ILE A 419 5.92 7.15 -27.10
C ILE A 419 6.88 6.49 -28.09
N TRP A 420 7.63 5.48 -27.66
CA TRP A 420 8.45 4.64 -28.50
C TRP A 420 8.59 3.25 -27.86
N ASN A 421 8.56 2.20 -28.67
CA ASN A 421 8.65 0.81 -28.24
C ASN A 421 9.40 0.00 -29.30
N THR A 422 10.35 -0.82 -28.86
CA THR A 422 11.07 -1.73 -29.77
C THR A 422 10.18 -2.79 -30.41
N ASP A 423 9.04 -3.14 -29.80
CA ASP A 423 8.08 -4.09 -30.39
C ASP A 423 7.41 -3.55 -31.67
N ASP A 424 7.36 -2.21 -31.81
CA ASP A 424 6.70 -1.54 -32.93
C ASP A 424 7.65 -1.31 -34.12
N ILE A 425 8.91 -1.73 -34.00
CA ILE A 425 9.95 -1.55 -35.02
C ILE A 425 10.63 -2.88 -35.37
N ALA A 426 11.13 -3.00 -36.60
CA ALA A 426 11.94 -4.13 -37.03
C ALA A 426 13.41 -3.71 -37.07
N PHE A 427 14.29 -4.48 -36.43
CA PHE A 427 15.72 -4.23 -36.56
C PHE A 427 16.23 -4.53 -37.96
N SER A 428 17.23 -3.76 -38.42
CA SER A 428 17.80 -3.90 -39.77
C SER A 428 18.49 -5.24 -40.04
N ASP A 429 18.79 -6.02 -38.99
CA ASP A 429 19.34 -7.38 -39.09
C ASP A 429 18.28 -8.48 -38.89
N GLU A 430 17.00 -8.10 -38.84
CA GLU A 430 15.83 -8.98 -38.66
C GLU A 430 15.78 -9.71 -37.30
N SER A 431 16.63 -9.34 -36.35
CA SER A 431 16.59 -9.87 -34.99
C SER A 431 15.51 -9.21 -34.12
N THR A 432 15.24 -9.78 -32.95
CA THR A 432 14.47 -9.16 -31.86
C THR A 432 15.37 -9.06 -30.63
N LEU A 433 15.06 -8.16 -29.69
CA LEU A 433 15.75 -8.12 -28.41
C LEU A 433 15.48 -9.40 -27.62
N HIS A 434 16.42 -9.76 -26.74
CA HIS A 434 16.27 -10.87 -25.81
C HIS A 434 16.93 -10.51 -24.48
N TYR A 435 16.08 -10.26 -23.48
CA TYR A 435 16.44 -9.85 -22.14
C TYR A 435 17.35 -8.59 -22.12
N PRO A 436 16.93 -7.47 -22.73
CA PRO A 436 17.72 -6.24 -22.71
C PRO A 436 17.84 -5.73 -21.28
N ASN A 437 19.06 -5.51 -20.80
CA ASN A 437 19.30 -5.14 -19.40
C ASN A 437 19.45 -3.64 -19.18
N ASP A 438 19.85 -2.91 -20.21
CA ASP A 438 20.27 -1.53 -20.09
C ASP A 438 20.07 -0.80 -21.42
N ALA A 439 19.62 0.46 -21.35
CA ALA A 439 19.39 1.28 -22.53
C ALA A 439 19.42 2.79 -22.24
N GLU A 440 20.36 3.49 -22.89
CA GLU A 440 20.50 4.96 -22.80
C GLU A 440 20.21 5.66 -24.14
N VAL A 441 19.79 6.93 -24.09
CA VAL A 441 19.65 7.77 -25.30
C VAL A 441 20.96 8.51 -25.59
N VAL A 442 21.50 8.25 -26.78
CA VAL A 442 22.76 8.85 -27.25
C VAL A 442 22.52 10.27 -27.77
N PHE A 443 23.07 11.27 -27.09
CA PHE A 443 23.02 12.66 -27.54
C PHE A 443 24.26 13.07 -28.35
N PRO A 444 24.12 13.85 -29.45
CA PRO A 444 22.89 14.48 -29.96
C PRO A 444 22.17 13.68 -31.06
N SER A 445 22.57 12.43 -31.35
CA SER A 445 21.99 11.65 -32.47
C SER A 445 20.53 11.28 -32.23
N GLY A 446 20.13 11.11 -30.95
CA GLY A 446 18.82 10.58 -30.57
C GLY A 446 18.67 9.09 -30.84
N ASN A 447 19.76 8.39 -31.09
CA ASN A 447 19.80 6.93 -31.14
C ASN A 447 19.71 6.36 -29.73
N VAL A 448 19.46 5.06 -29.63
CA VAL A 448 19.39 4.33 -28.36
C VAL A 448 20.51 3.30 -28.33
N LEU A 449 21.38 3.34 -27.32
CA LEU A 449 22.32 2.26 -27.03
C LEU A 449 21.57 1.22 -26.21
N ILE A 450 21.69 -0.06 -26.53
CA ILE A 450 20.98 -1.15 -25.87
C ILE A 450 21.95 -2.29 -25.58
N THR A 451 21.97 -2.73 -24.33
CA THR A 451 22.67 -3.94 -23.90
C THR A 451 21.73 -5.14 -24.00
N ASP A 452 21.82 -5.86 -25.11
CA ASP A 452 20.96 -6.98 -25.49
C ASP A 452 21.56 -8.30 -24.97
N ARG A 453 21.38 -8.54 -23.66
CA ARG A 453 22.13 -9.50 -22.84
C ARG A 453 22.14 -10.91 -23.42
N ASP A 454 20.97 -11.48 -23.67
CA ASP A 454 20.84 -12.89 -24.06
C ASP A 454 21.02 -13.11 -25.57
N ASN A 455 21.09 -12.02 -26.35
CA ASN A 455 21.68 -12.02 -27.68
C ASN A 455 23.20 -11.76 -27.67
N HIS A 456 23.79 -11.51 -26.50
CA HIS A 456 25.24 -11.37 -26.30
C HIS A 456 25.88 -10.26 -27.13
N ARG A 457 25.22 -9.10 -27.17
CA ARG A 457 25.68 -7.93 -27.94
C ARG A 457 25.31 -6.62 -27.25
N VAL A 458 25.97 -5.56 -27.69
CA VAL A 458 25.60 -4.17 -27.45
C VAL A 458 25.31 -3.54 -28.82
N ILE A 459 24.19 -2.87 -28.98
CA ILE A 459 23.76 -2.24 -30.25
C ILE A 459 23.39 -0.78 -30.04
N GLU A 460 23.77 0.08 -30.98
CA GLU A 460 23.21 1.43 -31.10
C GLU A 460 22.19 1.43 -32.24
N VAL A 461 20.95 1.81 -31.95
CA VAL A 461 19.84 1.76 -32.90
C VAL A 461 19.21 3.13 -33.09
N THR A 462 18.83 3.45 -34.32
CA THR A 462 17.96 4.60 -34.57
C THR A 462 16.54 4.29 -34.09
N LEU A 463 15.72 5.32 -33.85
CA LEU A 463 14.30 5.14 -33.49
C LEU A 463 13.48 4.39 -34.55
N ALA A 464 13.99 4.25 -35.77
CA ALA A 464 13.39 3.47 -36.85
C ALA A 464 13.89 2.01 -36.94
N GLY A 465 14.72 1.55 -35.99
CA GLY A 465 15.25 0.18 -35.92
C GLY A 465 16.51 -0.08 -36.74
N VAL A 466 17.13 0.94 -37.34
CA VAL A 466 18.42 0.74 -38.03
C VAL A 466 19.54 0.60 -37.00
N ILE A 467 20.23 -0.55 -37.00
CA ILE A 467 21.43 -0.79 -36.17
C ILE A 467 22.59 0.00 -36.78
N ALA A 468 22.97 1.10 -36.14
CA ALA A 468 24.04 1.98 -36.55
C ALA A 468 25.42 1.44 -36.13
N ARG A 469 25.48 0.74 -35.00
CA ARG A 469 26.69 0.14 -34.43
C ARG A 469 26.34 -1.12 -33.66
N GLN A 470 27.24 -2.10 -33.67
CA GLN A 470 27.13 -3.31 -32.86
C GLN A 470 28.51 -3.76 -32.37
N PHE A 471 28.58 -4.24 -31.13
CA PHE A 471 29.70 -5.04 -30.62
C PHE A 471 29.18 -6.36 -30.04
N GLY A 472 29.91 -7.45 -30.23
CA GLY A 472 29.38 -8.80 -30.03
C GLY A 472 28.70 -9.37 -31.28
N VAL A 473 28.29 -10.64 -31.19
CA VAL A 473 27.68 -11.38 -32.30
C VAL A 473 26.35 -11.94 -31.82
N THR A 474 25.27 -11.54 -32.48
CA THR A 474 23.90 -11.91 -32.14
C THR A 474 23.73 -13.41 -31.96
N GLY A 475 23.34 -13.82 -30.76
CA GLY A 475 23.09 -15.22 -30.39
C GLY A 475 24.34 -16.11 -30.28
N ALA A 476 25.54 -15.55 -30.37
CA ALA A 476 26.80 -16.29 -30.30
C ALA A 476 27.66 -15.81 -29.12
N PRO A 477 27.58 -16.45 -27.94
CA PRO A 477 28.39 -16.06 -26.80
C PRO A 477 29.85 -16.46 -26.98
N GLY A 478 30.78 -15.62 -26.53
CA GLY A 478 32.22 -15.91 -26.59
C GLY A 478 33.04 -14.89 -25.81
N GLY A 479 34.37 -15.09 -25.79
CA GLY A 479 35.31 -14.23 -25.05
C GLY A 479 36.58 -13.88 -25.85
N ASP A 480 36.58 -14.11 -27.16
CA ASP A 480 37.74 -14.01 -28.06
C ASP A 480 38.14 -12.57 -28.47
N GLY A 481 37.51 -11.57 -27.86
CA GLY A 481 37.77 -10.15 -28.12
C GLY A 481 36.86 -9.52 -29.17
N SER A 482 36.00 -10.32 -29.84
CA SER A 482 34.91 -9.81 -30.69
C SER A 482 33.52 -10.27 -30.24
N HIS A 483 33.44 -11.33 -29.44
CA HIS A 483 32.21 -11.81 -28.82
C HIS A 483 32.07 -11.34 -27.36
N LEU A 484 30.83 -11.22 -26.91
CA LEU A 484 30.43 -11.00 -25.51
C LEU A 484 29.73 -12.25 -24.96
N ARG A 485 29.47 -12.29 -23.67
CA ARG A 485 28.65 -13.31 -23.01
C ARG A 485 27.82 -12.65 -21.91
N GLY A 486 26.56 -12.42 -22.21
CA GLY A 486 25.61 -11.85 -21.25
C GLY A 486 26.06 -10.51 -20.68
N PRO A 487 26.32 -9.49 -21.53
CA PRO A 487 26.65 -8.16 -21.03
C PRO A 487 25.48 -7.60 -20.22
N HIS A 488 25.73 -6.88 -19.14
CA HIS A 488 24.67 -6.31 -18.29
C HIS A 488 24.45 -4.82 -18.52
N ASN A 489 25.51 -4.04 -18.67
CA ASN A 489 25.43 -2.61 -18.90
C ASN A 489 26.51 -2.18 -19.91
N ALA A 490 26.22 -1.11 -20.64
CA ALA A 490 27.18 -0.45 -21.51
C ALA A 490 26.88 1.04 -21.70
N ASP A 491 27.88 1.87 -21.41
CA ASP A 491 27.72 3.33 -21.45
C ASP A 491 28.69 4.02 -22.40
N TYR A 492 28.22 5.10 -23.03
CA TYR A 492 29.05 6.03 -23.77
C TYR A 492 29.94 6.86 -22.83
N LEU A 493 31.24 6.81 -23.10
CA LEU A 493 32.22 7.67 -22.46
C LEU A 493 32.30 9.04 -23.16
N PRO A 494 32.72 10.12 -22.45
CA PRO A 494 32.89 11.45 -23.06
C PRO A 494 33.85 11.52 -24.25
N ASN A 495 34.73 10.52 -24.43
CA ASN A 495 35.65 10.40 -25.56
C ASN A 495 35.04 9.69 -26.79
N GLY A 496 33.77 9.27 -26.70
CA GLY A 496 33.05 8.52 -27.74
C GLY A 496 33.31 7.01 -27.75
N ASN A 497 34.07 6.49 -26.79
CA ASN A 497 34.20 5.05 -26.57
C ASN A 497 32.97 4.52 -25.82
N ILE A 498 32.80 3.20 -25.80
CA ILE A 498 31.78 2.54 -24.99
C ILE A 498 32.48 1.67 -23.95
N ILE A 499 32.12 1.80 -22.68
CA ILE A 499 32.50 0.85 -21.63
C ILE A 499 31.43 -0.24 -21.53
N ILE A 500 31.83 -1.49 -21.30
CA ILE A 500 30.92 -2.64 -21.34
C ILE A 500 31.23 -3.57 -20.18
N SER A 501 30.21 -3.86 -19.38
CA SER A 501 30.21 -4.91 -18.36
C SER A 501 29.86 -6.25 -18.99
N ASP A 502 30.88 -6.99 -19.46
CA ASP A 502 30.72 -8.31 -20.09
C ASP A 502 30.65 -9.43 -19.02
N SER A 503 29.52 -9.42 -18.30
CA SER A 503 29.37 -10.07 -17.00
C SER A 503 29.61 -11.56 -17.02
N GLY A 504 29.12 -12.27 -18.04
CA GLY A 504 29.30 -13.73 -18.15
C GLY A 504 30.74 -14.14 -18.44
N ASN A 505 31.61 -13.20 -18.86
CA ASN A 505 33.04 -13.41 -19.01
C ASN A 505 33.86 -12.80 -17.86
N ASN A 506 33.23 -12.25 -16.82
CA ASN A 506 33.88 -11.64 -15.65
C ASN A 506 34.92 -10.57 -16.02
N ARG A 507 34.58 -9.67 -16.95
CA ARG A 507 35.48 -8.63 -17.44
C ARG A 507 34.76 -7.33 -17.76
N ILE A 508 35.51 -6.24 -17.75
CA ILE A 508 35.09 -4.93 -18.27
C ILE A 508 35.90 -4.63 -19.54
N LEU A 509 35.24 -4.11 -20.57
CA LEU A 509 35.87 -3.70 -21.84
C LEU A 509 35.60 -2.22 -22.10
N GLU A 510 36.55 -1.52 -22.70
CA GLU A 510 36.33 -0.22 -23.34
C GLU A 510 36.65 -0.35 -24.83
N ILE A 511 35.67 -0.01 -25.69
CA ILE A 511 35.80 -0.11 -27.14
C ILE A 511 35.72 1.27 -27.80
N ASN A 512 36.58 1.51 -28.78
CA ASN A 512 36.52 2.73 -29.58
C ASN A 512 35.47 2.65 -30.69
N ALA A 513 35.24 3.75 -31.41
CA ALA A 513 34.29 3.83 -32.52
C ALA A 513 34.54 2.83 -33.67
N ALA A 514 35.74 2.25 -33.76
CA ALA A 514 36.09 1.18 -34.71
C ALA A 514 35.88 -0.23 -34.10
N ASN A 515 35.20 -0.33 -32.96
CA ASN A 515 34.98 -1.55 -32.18
C ASN A 515 36.26 -2.27 -31.76
N GLN A 516 37.35 -1.53 -31.60
CA GLN A 516 38.61 -2.07 -31.08
C GLN A 516 38.63 -1.88 -29.57
N ILE A 517 38.97 -2.95 -28.84
CA ILE A 517 39.20 -2.87 -27.40
C ILE A 517 40.45 -2.01 -27.15
N VAL A 518 40.28 -0.87 -26.48
CA VAL A 518 41.34 0.08 -26.13
C VAL A 518 41.76 0.00 -24.67
N TRP A 519 40.88 -0.52 -23.82
CA TRP A 519 41.19 -0.89 -22.44
C TRP A 519 40.34 -2.11 -22.05
N ALA A 520 40.86 -2.96 -21.17
CA ALA A 520 40.11 -4.07 -20.63
C ALA A 520 40.67 -4.48 -19.28
N HIS A 521 39.79 -4.88 -18.37
CA HIS A 521 40.17 -5.46 -17.09
C HIS A 521 39.66 -6.91 -17.00
N PHE A 522 40.59 -7.82 -16.73
CA PHE A 522 40.32 -9.25 -16.61
C PHE A 522 40.82 -9.76 -15.25
N GLY A 523 40.04 -10.64 -14.62
CA GLY A 523 40.44 -11.38 -13.42
C GLY A 523 40.20 -10.64 -12.10
N GLY A 524 39.81 -11.39 -11.08
CA GLY A 524 39.47 -10.84 -9.75
C GLY A 524 38.04 -10.30 -9.65
N LEU A 525 37.31 -10.20 -10.76
CA LEU A 525 35.87 -9.93 -10.81
C LEU A 525 35.07 -11.23 -10.86
N ASN A 526 33.83 -11.19 -10.39
CA ASN A 526 32.82 -12.23 -10.49
C ASN A 526 31.47 -11.57 -10.81
N TRP A 527 30.97 -11.82 -12.03
CA TRP A 527 29.71 -11.31 -12.54
C TRP A 527 29.55 -9.79 -12.37
N PRO A 528 30.47 -8.97 -12.91
CA PRO A 528 30.37 -7.52 -12.82
C PRO A 528 29.17 -7.03 -13.63
N ARG A 529 28.28 -6.24 -13.03
CA ARG A 529 27.04 -5.82 -13.68
C ARG A 529 27.12 -4.43 -14.28
N ASP A 530 27.82 -3.52 -13.62
CA ASP A 530 27.92 -2.12 -14.00
C ASP A 530 29.39 -1.61 -13.86
N ALA A 531 29.77 -0.65 -14.72
CA ALA A 531 31.09 -0.03 -14.71
C ALA A 531 31.16 1.39 -15.31
N ASP A 532 31.27 2.40 -14.44
CA ASP A 532 31.43 3.80 -14.83
C ASP A 532 32.86 4.33 -14.91
N ARG A 533 33.12 5.18 -15.91
CA ARG A 533 34.36 5.98 -15.95
C ARG A 533 34.18 7.29 -15.17
N LEU A 534 34.93 7.41 -14.09
CA LEU A 534 34.94 8.61 -13.24
C LEU A 534 35.74 9.76 -13.86
N GLN A 535 35.46 11.00 -13.43
CA GLN A 535 36.14 12.21 -13.90
C GLN A 535 37.67 12.20 -13.71
N ASN A 536 38.17 11.47 -12.70
CA ASN A 536 39.60 11.30 -12.44
C ASN A 536 40.27 10.26 -13.37
N GLY A 537 39.51 9.60 -14.24
CA GLY A 537 39.95 8.56 -15.17
C GLY A 537 39.92 7.12 -14.60
N ASN A 538 39.58 6.95 -13.32
CA ASN A 538 39.36 5.65 -12.72
C ASN A 538 38.03 5.05 -13.19
N THR A 539 37.86 3.73 -12.98
CA THR A 539 36.62 3.01 -13.25
C THR A 539 35.99 2.57 -11.93
N LEU A 540 34.76 2.98 -11.66
CA LEU A 540 33.91 2.38 -10.62
C LEU A 540 33.30 1.11 -11.21
N ILE A 541 33.30 0.01 -10.46
CA ILE A 541 32.82 -1.30 -10.96
C ILE A 541 31.97 -1.94 -9.88
N VAL A 542 30.77 -2.36 -10.25
CA VAL A 542 29.89 -3.20 -9.44
C VAL A 542 30.25 -4.67 -9.67
N ASP A 543 30.96 -5.26 -8.71
CA ASP A 543 31.45 -6.65 -8.75
C ASP A 543 30.47 -7.57 -8.00
N SER A 544 29.29 -7.75 -8.59
CA SER A 544 28.09 -8.27 -7.93
C SER A 544 28.25 -9.64 -7.31
N GLY A 545 28.88 -10.58 -8.03
CA GLY A 545 29.12 -11.93 -7.55
C GLY A 545 30.14 -12.02 -6.40
N ASN A 546 30.87 -10.94 -6.14
CA ASN A 546 31.74 -10.78 -4.97
C ASN A 546 31.14 -9.85 -3.90
N ASN A 547 29.89 -9.41 -4.06
CA ASN A 547 29.18 -8.51 -3.14
C ASN A 547 29.98 -7.25 -2.79
N ARG A 548 30.56 -6.59 -3.80
CA ARG A 548 31.35 -5.37 -3.59
C ARG A 548 31.23 -4.39 -4.75
N VAL A 549 31.50 -3.12 -4.44
CA VAL A 549 31.79 -2.06 -5.42
C VAL A 549 33.25 -1.65 -5.27
N ILE A 550 33.98 -1.48 -6.37
CA ILE A 550 35.40 -1.10 -6.37
C ILE A 550 35.66 0.09 -7.28
N GLU A 551 36.58 0.98 -6.89
CA GLU A 551 37.16 1.98 -7.78
C GLU A 551 38.57 1.55 -8.16
N MET A 552 38.87 1.57 -9.46
CA MET A 552 40.12 1.07 -10.01
C MET A 552 40.77 2.08 -10.96
N THR A 553 42.08 2.26 -10.81
CA THR A 553 42.88 3.08 -11.74
C THR A 553 42.99 2.44 -13.12
N SER A 554 43.31 3.23 -14.15
CA SER A 554 43.60 2.71 -15.50
C SER A 554 44.75 1.69 -15.55
N ALA A 555 45.63 1.71 -14.54
CA ALA A 555 46.71 0.74 -14.33
C ALA A 555 46.27 -0.51 -13.52
N HIS A 556 44.96 -0.71 -13.33
CA HIS A 556 44.33 -1.85 -12.67
C HIS A 556 44.54 -1.98 -11.15
N ASN A 557 44.95 -0.90 -10.47
CA ASN A 557 45.02 -0.89 -9.00
C ASN A 557 43.67 -0.48 -8.41
N ILE A 558 43.14 -1.28 -7.48
CA ILE A 558 41.98 -0.92 -6.66
C ILE A 558 42.41 0.18 -5.68
N VAL A 559 41.75 1.34 -5.74
CA VAL A 559 42.03 2.50 -4.88
C VAL A 559 40.94 2.76 -3.86
N TRP A 560 39.75 2.19 -4.05
CA TRP A 560 38.65 2.20 -3.10
C TRP A 560 37.80 0.93 -3.26
N GLN A 561 37.19 0.46 -2.17
CA GLN A 561 36.29 -0.69 -2.16
C GLN A 561 35.24 -0.51 -1.05
N PHE A 562 34.01 -0.93 -1.34
CA PHE A 562 32.95 -1.09 -0.35
C PHE A 562 32.26 -2.45 -0.51
N ASN A 563 32.01 -3.14 0.59
CA ASN A 563 31.43 -4.49 0.62
C ASN A 563 30.56 -4.77 1.86
N GLN A 564 30.37 -3.76 2.73
CA GLN A 564 29.63 -3.95 3.98
C GLN A 564 28.14 -3.95 3.70
N GLY A 565 27.45 -5.03 4.08
CA GLY A 565 25.99 -5.15 3.94
C GLY A 565 25.50 -5.39 2.51
N LEU A 566 26.37 -5.36 1.49
CA LEU A 566 25.95 -5.59 0.10
C LEU A 566 25.56 -7.05 -0.15
N GLN A 567 24.45 -7.22 -0.86
CA GLN A 567 23.95 -8.46 -1.40
C GLN A 567 23.68 -8.26 -2.89
N VAL A 568 24.51 -8.88 -3.72
CA VAL A 568 24.43 -8.84 -5.19
C VAL A 568 24.15 -7.41 -5.69
N PRO A 569 25.04 -6.43 -5.44
CA PRO A 569 24.83 -5.07 -5.89
C PRO A 569 24.64 -5.03 -7.40
N TYR A 570 23.75 -4.19 -7.91
CA TYR A 570 23.44 -4.13 -9.34
C TYR A 570 24.10 -2.94 -10.02
N ASP A 571 23.94 -1.78 -9.41
CA ASP A 571 24.33 -0.49 -9.97
C ASP A 571 25.00 0.38 -8.88
N ALA A 572 25.94 1.23 -9.28
CA ALA A 572 26.62 2.14 -8.37
C ALA A 572 27.16 3.40 -9.04
N ASP A 573 26.71 4.54 -8.51
CA ASP A 573 26.82 5.81 -9.19
C ASP A 573 27.64 6.81 -8.36
N ARG A 574 28.67 7.45 -8.95
CA ARG A 574 29.51 8.44 -8.24
C ARG A 574 28.88 9.83 -8.28
N LEU A 575 28.42 10.28 -7.12
CA LEU A 575 27.78 11.57 -6.94
C LEU A 575 28.77 12.75 -7.01
N SER A 576 28.22 13.94 -7.29
CA SER A 576 29.01 15.18 -7.45
C SER A 576 29.74 15.64 -6.18
N ASP A 577 29.29 15.21 -5.00
CA ASP A 577 29.94 15.46 -3.71
C ASP A 577 31.03 14.42 -3.37
N GLY A 578 31.20 13.41 -4.22
CA GLY A 578 32.16 12.33 -4.08
C GLY A 578 31.60 11.06 -3.42
N ASN A 579 30.37 11.07 -2.90
CA ASN A 579 29.74 9.87 -2.37
C ASN A 579 29.37 8.89 -3.51
N THR A 580 29.08 7.64 -3.16
CA THR A 580 28.61 6.62 -4.10
C THR A 580 27.22 6.18 -3.70
N LEU A 581 26.24 6.33 -4.59
CA LEU A 581 24.91 5.71 -4.48
C LEU A 581 25.00 4.28 -4.99
N ILE A 582 24.39 3.31 -4.32
CA ILE A 582 24.53 1.88 -4.65
C ILE A 582 23.17 1.21 -4.51
N SER A 583 22.73 0.47 -5.53
CA SER A 583 21.60 -0.46 -5.43
C SER A 583 22.09 -1.87 -5.10
N SER A 584 21.42 -2.54 -4.17
CA SER A 584 21.80 -3.89 -3.75
C SER A 584 20.61 -4.69 -3.27
N SER A 585 20.03 -5.51 -4.15
CA SER A 585 18.83 -6.29 -3.84
C SER A 585 17.72 -5.36 -3.32
N SER A 586 17.21 -5.58 -2.11
CA SER A 586 16.12 -4.78 -1.53
C SER A 586 16.57 -3.49 -0.83
N GLN A 587 17.83 -3.05 -0.98
CA GLN A 587 18.35 -1.83 -0.35
C GLN A 587 19.05 -0.89 -1.33
N ILE A 588 19.05 0.38 -0.96
CA ILE A 588 19.80 1.47 -1.60
C ILE A 588 20.68 2.12 -0.53
N LEU A 589 21.94 2.40 -0.86
CA LEU A 589 22.94 2.92 0.07
C LEU A 589 23.63 4.14 -0.54
N GLU A 590 23.94 5.15 0.27
CA GLU A 590 24.91 6.18 -0.07
C GLU A 590 26.12 6.07 0.83
N VAL A 591 27.30 5.97 0.23
CA VAL A 591 28.56 5.73 0.93
C VAL A 591 29.54 6.86 0.64
N ASN A 592 30.11 7.45 1.68
CA ASN A 592 31.11 8.49 1.50
C ASN A 592 32.49 7.93 1.08
N PRO A 593 33.44 8.77 0.62
CA PRO A 593 34.78 8.30 0.23
C PRO A 593 35.57 7.58 1.33
N ALA A 594 35.21 7.76 2.61
CA ALA A 594 35.82 7.05 3.73
C ALA A 594 35.25 5.64 3.95
N GLY A 595 34.25 5.23 3.16
CA GLY A 595 33.61 3.91 3.24
C GLY A 595 32.52 3.84 4.32
N GLN A 596 31.98 4.97 4.75
CA GLN A 596 30.88 5.02 5.72
C GLN A 596 29.55 5.19 5.00
N VAL A 597 28.56 4.40 5.37
CA VAL A 597 27.17 4.61 4.93
C VAL A 597 26.67 5.90 5.57
N VAL A 598 26.37 6.90 4.75
CA VAL A 598 25.86 8.21 5.17
C VAL A 598 24.35 8.33 4.99
N TRP A 599 23.77 7.45 4.18
CA TRP A 599 22.33 7.29 4.01
C TRP A 599 22.03 5.87 3.51
N SER A 600 20.85 5.35 3.85
CA SER A 600 20.37 4.05 3.39
C SER A 600 18.85 4.03 3.35
N TYR A 601 18.28 3.24 2.46
CA TYR A 601 16.84 3.06 2.33
C TYR A 601 16.50 1.63 1.87
N GLY A 602 15.45 1.05 2.45
CA GLY A 602 15.12 -0.37 2.27
C GLY A 602 16.08 -1.32 2.98
N GLY A 603 16.07 -2.58 2.52
CA GLY A 603 16.77 -3.72 3.10
C GLY A 603 15.81 -4.56 3.91
N ALA A 604 15.60 -5.81 3.51
CA ALA A 604 14.83 -6.74 4.33
C ALA A 604 15.50 -6.86 5.71
N GLY A 605 14.77 -6.50 6.76
CA GLY A 605 15.14 -6.83 8.15
C GLY A 605 15.16 -8.35 8.42
N PHE A 606 15.08 -9.17 7.37
CA PHE A 606 14.95 -10.62 7.43
C PHE A 606 15.79 -11.36 6.38
N GLU A 607 16.17 -12.59 6.73
CA GLU A 607 16.80 -13.60 5.87
C GLU A 607 15.75 -14.64 5.45
N GLU A 608 15.75 -15.03 4.18
CA GLU A 608 14.90 -16.12 3.68
C GLU A 608 15.59 -17.48 3.83
N VAL A 609 14.87 -18.48 4.35
CA VAL A 609 15.34 -19.86 4.45
C VAL A 609 14.25 -20.84 4.06
N TRP A 610 14.67 -22.00 3.55
CA TRP A 610 13.78 -23.09 3.15
C TRP A 610 13.98 -24.29 4.07
N ILE A 611 12.93 -24.74 4.75
CA ILE A 611 13.01 -25.79 5.79
C ILE A 611 12.22 -27.02 5.36
N HIS A 612 12.92 -28.15 5.22
CA HIS A 612 12.30 -29.38 4.75
C HIS A 612 11.34 -30.00 5.78
N ASN A 613 10.06 -30.13 5.43
CA ASN A 613 9.08 -30.91 6.18
C ASN A 613 9.08 -32.38 5.71
N PRO A 614 9.56 -33.33 6.52
CA PRO A 614 9.63 -34.74 6.12
C PRO A 614 8.25 -35.41 5.97
N ALA A 615 7.19 -34.84 6.54
CA ALA A 615 5.83 -35.42 6.47
C ALA A 615 5.17 -35.21 5.10
N SER A 616 5.41 -34.05 4.48
CA SER A 616 4.90 -33.69 3.15
C SER A 616 5.93 -33.80 2.03
N ALA A 617 7.23 -33.84 2.39
CA ALA A 617 8.37 -33.64 1.51
C ALA A 617 8.41 -32.24 0.83
N VAL A 618 7.74 -31.25 1.43
CA VAL A 618 7.76 -29.85 0.98
C VAL A 618 8.83 -29.08 1.76
N ASP A 619 9.56 -28.21 1.07
CA ASP A 619 10.38 -27.21 1.72
C ASP A 619 9.53 -25.99 2.06
N LEU A 620 9.44 -25.67 3.34
CA LEU A 620 8.69 -24.56 3.88
C LEU A 620 9.43 -23.25 3.64
N TYR A 621 8.73 -22.26 3.09
CA TYR A 621 9.23 -20.90 2.96
C TYR A 621 9.16 -20.18 4.30
N CYS A 622 10.31 -19.73 4.79
CA CYS A 622 10.46 -19.14 6.12
C CYS A 622 11.30 -17.87 6.07
N HIS A 623 10.99 -16.90 6.93
CA HIS A 623 11.79 -15.70 7.15
C HIS A 623 12.40 -15.71 8.55
N ILE A 624 13.61 -15.14 8.68
CA ILE A 624 14.32 -14.93 9.94
C ILE A 624 14.58 -13.44 10.11
N HIS A 625 13.90 -12.78 11.03
CA HIS A 625 14.21 -11.40 11.42
C HIS A 625 15.20 -11.37 12.56
N ARG A 626 16.14 -10.41 12.48
CA ARG A 626 17.12 -10.15 13.53
C ARG A 626 16.90 -8.74 14.10
N PRO A 627 17.20 -8.51 15.40
CA PRO A 627 17.11 -7.18 15.98
C PRO A 627 17.93 -6.15 15.20
N ALA A 628 17.45 -4.90 15.10
CA ALA A 628 18.15 -3.84 14.37
C ALA A 628 19.60 -3.58 14.86
N ASN A 629 19.90 -3.92 16.11
CA ASN A 629 21.22 -3.84 16.73
C ASN A 629 21.89 -5.23 16.89
N TYR A 630 21.61 -6.15 15.98
CA TYR A 630 22.15 -7.50 16.00
C TYR A 630 23.68 -7.53 16.10
N ASP A 631 24.18 -8.30 17.06
CA ASP A 631 25.59 -8.56 17.30
C ASP A 631 25.79 -10.08 17.26
N SER A 632 26.54 -10.55 16.26
CA SER A 632 26.81 -11.98 16.04
C SER A 632 27.64 -12.64 17.15
N SER A 633 28.14 -11.87 18.13
CA SER A 633 28.79 -12.39 19.33
C SER A 633 27.84 -12.66 20.51
N LEU A 634 26.56 -12.26 20.40
CA LEU A 634 25.53 -12.43 21.43
C LEU A 634 24.50 -13.49 21.01
N THR A 635 23.72 -13.96 21.99
CA THR A 635 22.57 -14.84 21.77
C THR A 635 21.28 -14.15 22.23
N TYR A 636 20.19 -14.34 21.49
CA TYR A 636 18.91 -13.66 21.70
C TYR A 636 17.77 -14.66 21.93
N PRO A 637 16.71 -14.32 22.68
CA PRO A 637 15.52 -15.17 22.77
C PRO A 637 14.87 -15.35 21.38
N GLY A 638 14.29 -16.52 21.13
CA GLY A 638 13.66 -16.85 19.85
C GLY A 638 12.13 -16.91 19.93
N VAL A 639 11.44 -16.55 18.85
CA VAL A 639 9.99 -16.79 18.73
C VAL A 639 9.62 -17.25 17.31
N VAL A 640 8.77 -18.27 17.21
CA VAL A 640 8.09 -18.63 15.96
C VAL A 640 6.69 -18.02 15.95
N LEU A 641 6.37 -17.24 14.92
CA LEU A 641 5.03 -16.69 14.66
C LEU A 641 4.26 -17.65 13.75
N ILE A 642 3.06 -18.04 14.20
CA ILE A 642 2.25 -19.07 13.54
C ILE A 642 0.97 -18.42 13.01
N PRO A 643 0.72 -18.45 11.69
CA PRO A 643 -0.41 -17.74 11.10
C PRO A 643 -1.75 -18.30 11.57
N GLY A 644 -2.70 -17.40 11.84
CA GLY A 644 -4.09 -17.75 12.15
C GLY A 644 -4.88 -18.20 10.92
N GLY A 645 -6.09 -18.72 11.14
CA GLY A 645 -6.98 -19.19 10.07
C GLY A 645 -6.30 -20.20 9.14
N ASN A 646 -6.55 -20.05 7.83
CA ASN A 646 -5.83 -20.79 6.78
C ASN A 646 -4.80 -19.89 6.05
N GLY A 647 -4.27 -18.88 6.74
CA GLY A 647 -3.34 -17.90 6.17
C GLY A 647 -1.89 -18.38 6.09
N ALA A 648 -1.07 -17.58 5.40
CA ALA A 648 0.36 -17.76 5.22
C ALA A 648 1.16 -16.86 6.19
N GLY A 649 2.39 -17.25 6.54
CA GLY A 649 3.25 -16.53 7.49
C GLY A 649 3.73 -15.19 6.95
N THR A 650 3.85 -15.06 5.63
CA THR A 650 4.20 -13.80 4.93
C THR A 650 3.36 -12.59 5.37
N SER A 651 2.14 -12.82 5.88
CA SER A 651 1.31 -11.76 6.46
C SER A 651 1.93 -11.06 7.68
N PHE A 652 2.84 -11.70 8.42
CA PHE A 652 3.52 -11.12 9.58
C PHE A 652 4.55 -10.04 9.22
N ASP A 653 5.08 -10.06 8.00
CA ASP A 653 5.90 -8.96 7.49
C ASP A 653 5.00 -7.80 7.09
N GLN A 654 3.93 -8.10 6.36
CA GLN A 654 2.99 -7.12 5.83
C GLN A 654 2.29 -6.30 6.93
N ASN A 655 2.07 -6.90 8.10
CA ASN A 655 1.44 -6.22 9.24
C ASN A 655 2.44 -5.75 10.30
N GLY A 656 3.75 -5.87 10.04
CA GLY A 656 4.81 -5.40 10.93
C GLY A 656 4.99 -6.16 12.25
N ILE A 657 4.24 -7.24 12.50
CA ILE A 657 4.34 -8.01 13.75
C ILE A 657 5.72 -8.66 13.86
N ALA A 658 6.26 -9.20 12.76
CA ALA A 658 7.59 -9.83 12.78
C ALA A 658 8.69 -8.83 13.19
N GLN A 659 8.64 -7.62 12.62
CA GLN A 659 9.55 -6.54 12.95
C GLN A 659 9.37 -6.09 14.42
N ALA A 660 8.15 -5.99 14.92
CA ALA A 660 7.89 -5.57 16.31
C ALA A 660 8.51 -6.54 17.34
N PHE A 661 8.46 -7.85 17.08
CA PHE A 661 9.16 -8.82 17.93
C PHE A 661 10.69 -8.71 17.78
N ALA A 662 11.21 -8.45 16.58
CA ALA A 662 12.64 -8.27 16.35
C ALA A 662 13.17 -7.02 17.07
N ASP A 663 12.43 -5.91 17.02
CA ASP A 663 12.72 -4.67 17.74
C ASP A 663 12.64 -4.84 19.26
N ALA A 664 11.77 -5.74 19.73
CA ALA A 664 11.73 -6.17 21.12
C ALA A 664 12.91 -7.08 21.54
N GLY A 665 13.83 -7.37 20.60
CA GLY A 665 15.08 -8.08 20.84
C GLY A 665 15.01 -9.60 20.65
N PHE A 666 14.05 -10.10 19.86
CA PHE A 666 13.95 -11.53 19.52
C PHE A 666 14.62 -11.84 18.18
N ILE A 667 15.14 -13.08 18.04
CA ILE A 667 15.21 -13.71 16.72
C ILE A 667 13.80 -14.19 16.39
N VAL A 668 13.23 -13.70 15.29
CA VAL A 668 11.85 -13.99 14.93
C VAL A 668 11.85 -14.86 13.69
N MET A 669 11.13 -15.97 13.75
CA MET A 669 10.83 -16.77 12.57
C MET A 669 9.35 -16.81 12.29
N HIS A 670 8.99 -16.75 11.03
CA HIS A 670 7.65 -17.10 10.57
C HIS A 670 7.77 -17.89 9.27
N PHE A 671 6.68 -18.56 8.90
CA PHE A 671 6.69 -19.50 7.79
C PHE A 671 5.32 -19.63 7.15
N ASP A 672 5.32 -19.98 5.87
CA ASP A 672 4.11 -20.41 5.18
C ASP A 672 3.90 -21.91 5.45
N PRO A 673 2.76 -22.35 6.03
CA PRO A 673 2.49 -23.77 6.26
C PRO A 673 2.33 -24.56 4.95
N ASP A 674 2.51 -25.88 4.99
CA ASP A 674 2.33 -26.76 3.82
C ASP A 674 1.01 -26.51 3.09
N GLY A 675 1.08 -26.31 1.76
CA GLY A 675 -0.10 -26.04 0.93
C GLY A 675 -0.60 -24.59 0.99
N ARG A 676 0.08 -23.72 1.76
CA ARG A 676 -0.20 -22.28 1.86
C ARG A 676 0.97 -21.46 1.33
N GLY A 677 0.65 -20.26 0.84
CA GLY A 677 1.65 -19.29 0.38
C GLY A 677 2.68 -19.91 -0.57
N LEU A 678 3.96 -19.70 -0.28
CA LEU A 678 5.08 -20.16 -1.10
C LEU A 678 5.52 -21.60 -0.76
N SER A 679 4.99 -22.21 0.30
CA SER A 679 5.25 -23.61 0.71
C SER A 679 4.42 -24.61 -0.10
N THR A 680 4.54 -24.55 -1.43
CA THR A 680 3.78 -25.39 -2.38
C THR A 680 4.63 -26.27 -3.29
N ASN A 681 5.95 -26.38 -3.03
CA ASN A 681 6.90 -27.14 -3.85
C ASN A 681 6.80 -26.78 -5.36
N GLY A 682 6.92 -25.50 -5.68
CA GLY A 682 6.76 -25.00 -7.06
C GLY A 682 5.36 -25.24 -7.64
N GLY A 683 4.32 -25.20 -6.80
CA GLY A 683 2.92 -25.44 -7.17
C GLY A 683 2.52 -26.92 -7.31
N GLN A 684 3.40 -27.87 -7.01
CA GLN A 684 3.12 -29.31 -7.11
C GLN A 684 2.39 -29.87 -5.87
N TYR A 685 2.53 -29.22 -4.72
CA TYR A 685 1.87 -29.60 -3.48
C TYR A 685 1.00 -28.43 -2.97
N THR A 686 -0.29 -28.48 -3.22
CA THR A 686 -1.27 -27.44 -2.82
C THR A 686 -2.32 -27.97 -1.84
N ILE A 687 -2.05 -29.14 -1.24
CA ILE A 687 -2.99 -29.80 -0.35
C ILE A 687 -2.90 -29.12 1.02
N GLU A 688 -3.98 -28.43 1.39
CA GLU A 688 -4.17 -27.82 2.70
C GLU A 688 -4.47 -28.88 3.77
N ASP A 689 -3.66 -28.90 4.84
CA ASP A 689 -3.83 -29.83 5.97
C ASP A 689 -4.63 -29.23 7.14
N TYR A 690 -5.05 -27.96 7.05
CA TYR A 690 -5.90 -27.27 8.03
C TYR A 690 -5.39 -27.42 9.47
N CYS A 691 -4.12 -27.13 9.73
CA CYS A 691 -3.45 -27.26 11.02
C CYS A 691 -3.39 -28.71 11.57
N GLY A 692 -3.52 -29.72 10.70
CA GLY A 692 -3.41 -31.14 11.04
C GLY A 692 -1.96 -31.60 11.28
N TYR A 693 -1.74 -32.92 11.31
CA TYR A 693 -0.44 -33.47 11.68
C TYR A 693 0.69 -33.12 10.72
N ILE A 694 0.45 -32.92 9.43
CA ILE A 694 1.48 -32.57 8.45
C ILE A 694 2.01 -31.16 8.72
N GLN A 695 1.11 -30.18 8.88
CA GLN A 695 1.50 -28.80 9.18
C GLN A 695 2.09 -28.66 10.59
N GLN A 696 1.63 -29.47 11.55
CA GLN A 696 2.26 -29.56 12.86
C GLN A 696 3.69 -30.11 12.78
N ASP A 697 3.93 -31.12 11.94
CA ASP A 697 5.29 -31.65 11.73
C ASP A 697 6.19 -30.59 11.08
N GLY A 698 5.64 -29.80 10.14
CA GLY A 698 6.32 -28.66 9.54
C GLY A 698 6.69 -27.58 10.57
N LEU A 699 5.72 -27.14 11.39
CA LEU A 699 5.96 -26.19 12.48
C LEU A 699 7.04 -26.70 13.46
N ARG A 700 7.07 -28.01 13.74
CA ARG A 700 8.10 -28.62 14.58
C ARG A 700 9.50 -28.47 13.97
N GLU A 701 9.66 -28.64 12.66
CA GLU A 701 10.95 -28.40 11.98
C GLU A 701 11.34 -26.91 11.99
N VAL A 702 10.38 -25.99 11.81
CA VAL A 702 10.64 -24.54 11.89
C VAL A 702 11.12 -24.14 13.29
N LEU A 703 10.46 -24.64 14.34
CA LEU A 703 10.86 -24.40 15.72
C LEU A 703 12.23 -25.01 16.03
N GLN A 704 12.54 -26.19 15.46
CA GLN A 704 13.84 -26.83 15.64
C GLN A 704 14.95 -26.00 14.99
N TYR A 705 14.71 -25.51 13.78
CA TYR A 705 15.63 -24.63 13.07
C TYR A 705 15.94 -23.36 13.87
N LEU A 706 14.91 -22.68 14.39
CA LEU A 706 15.09 -21.51 15.25
C LEU A 706 15.98 -21.80 16.47
N VAL A 707 15.75 -22.94 17.11
CA VAL A 707 16.50 -23.40 18.30
C VAL A 707 17.95 -23.73 17.96
N ASP A 708 18.24 -24.18 16.74
CA ASP A 708 19.58 -24.58 16.30
C ASP A 708 20.42 -23.44 15.73
N LEU A 709 19.82 -22.27 15.45
CA LEU A 709 20.55 -21.08 15.02
C LEU A 709 21.62 -20.67 16.05
N PRO A 710 22.87 -20.41 15.63
CA PRO A 710 23.97 -20.10 16.55
C PRO A 710 23.75 -18.81 17.36
N GLU A 711 22.96 -17.88 16.84
CA GLU A 711 22.57 -16.62 17.48
C GLU A 711 21.34 -16.72 18.39
N THR A 712 20.68 -17.88 18.47
CA THR A 712 19.50 -18.07 19.31
C THR A 712 19.87 -18.67 20.66
N ASP A 713 19.35 -18.11 21.75
CA ASP A 713 19.36 -18.74 23.07
C ASP A 713 18.35 -19.89 23.06
N ASN A 714 18.85 -21.09 22.79
CA ASN A 714 18.08 -22.33 22.68
C ASN A 714 17.28 -22.72 23.94
N TYR A 715 17.53 -22.08 25.10
CA TYR A 715 16.73 -22.25 26.32
C TYR A 715 15.59 -21.23 26.44
N ASN A 716 15.51 -20.25 25.53
CA ASN A 716 14.57 -19.13 25.56
C ASN A 716 13.82 -18.96 24.23
N CYS A 717 13.46 -20.07 23.58
CA CYS A 717 12.58 -20.07 22.42
C CYS A 717 11.12 -20.32 22.81
N GLY A 718 10.18 -19.72 22.08
CA GLY A 718 8.75 -19.96 22.26
C GLY A 718 7.95 -19.76 20.98
N MET A 719 6.63 -19.78 21.12
CA MET A 719 5.70 -19.63 19.99
C MET A 719 4.66 -18.55 20.28
N TYR A 720 4.19 -17.92 19.22
CA TYR A 720 3.07 -16.98 19.23
C TYR A 720 2.09 -17.37 18.14
N SER A 721 0.80 -17.38 18.48
CA SER A 721 -0.26 -17.58 17.49
C SER A 721 -1.55 -16.88 17.89
N SER A 722 -2.43 -16.70 16.90
CA SER A 722 -3.78 -16.21 17.09
C SER A 722 -4.80 -17.11 16.38
N SER A 723 -6.05 -17.04 16.83
CA SER A 723 -7.18 -17.71 16.18
C SER A 723 -6.88 -19.19 15.89
N TYR A 724 -7.24 -19.71 14.71
CA TYR A 724 -7.13 -21.14 14.40
C TYR A 724 -5.69 -21.69 14.43
N GLY A 725 -4.67 -20.83 14.29
CA GLY A 725 -3.25 -21.22 14.37
C GLY A 725 -2.86 -21.81 15.73
N VAL A 726 -3.63 -21.52 16.78
CA VAL A 726 -3.51 -22.14 18.11
C VAL A 726 -3.64 -23.66 18.05
N THR A 727 -4.42 -24.21 17.11
CA THR A 727 -4.53 -25.65 16.88
C THR A 727 -3.20 -26.25 16.45
N MET A 728 -2.48 -25.57 15.54
CA MET A 728 -1.18 -26.02 15.07
C MET A 728 -0.14 -25.97 16.20
N ALA A 729 -0.08 -24.85 16.93
CA ALA A 729 0.84 -24.65 18.04
C ALA A 729 0.63 -25.68 19.17
N SER A 730 -0.62 -25.84 19.61
CA SER A 730 -0.99 -26.77 20.68
C SER A 730 -0.70 -28.22 20.30
N GLY A 731 -0.98 -28.63 19.06
CA GLY A 731 -0.64 -29.95 18.54
C GLY A 731 0.86 -30.25 18.62
N VAL A 732 1.72 -29.29 18.21
CA VAL A 732 3.17 -29.43 18.34
C VAL A 732 3.60 -29.56 19.80
N LEU A 733 3.08 -28.71 20.69
CA LEU A 733 3.41 -28.74 22.12
C LEU A 733 3.04 -30.08 22.78
N ALA A 734 1.90 -30.67 22.40
CA ALA A 734 1.44 -31.93 22.95
C ALA A 734 2.19 -33.14 22.38
N ARG A 735 2.48 -33.13 21.07
CA ARG A 735 3.14 -34.24 20.36
C ARG A 735 4.65 -34.27 20.55
N TYR A 736 5.27 -33.09 20.71
CA TYR A 736 6.71 -32.91 20.81
C TYR A 736 7.12 -32.09 22.06
N PRO A 737 6.69 -32.48 23.27
CA PRO A 737 6.77 -31.63 24.46
C PRO A 737 8.20 -31.29 24.93
N ASN A 738 9.23 -31.97 24.42
CA ASN A 738 10.60 -31.80 24.86
C ASN A 738 11.62 -31.60 23.71
N ASN A 739 11.22 -31.70 22.43
CA ASN A 739 12.18 -31.67 21.32
C ASN A 739 11.55 -31.27 19.96
N PRO A 740 11.72 -30.01 19.52
CA PRO A 740 12.34 -28.88 20.24
C PRO A 740 11.47 -28.43 21.42
N HIS A 741 12.10 -27.97 22.51
CA HIS A 741 11.35 -27.48 23.68
C HIS A 741 10.98 -26.00 23.52
N ALA A 742 9.68 -25.71 23.38
CA ALA A 742 9.15 -24.35 23.48
C ALA A 742 8.96 -23.96 24.94
N LYS A 743 9.70 -22.95 25.41
CA LYS A 743 9.63 -22.45 26.79
C LYS A 743 8.32 -21.72 27.08
N PHE A 744 7.74 -21.07 26.09
CA PHE A 744 6.49 -20.33 26.24
C PHE A 744 5.60 -20.45 25.00
N PHE A 745 4.30 -20.29 25.20
CA PHE A 745 3.32 -20.14 24.13
C PHE A 745 2.36 -19.00 24.46
N ILE A 746 2.24 -18.06 23.53
CA ILE A 746 1.32 -16.91 23.60
C ILE A 746 0.17 -17.17 22.61
N ASP A 747 -1.04 -17.24 23.14
CA ASP A 747 -2.29 -17.48 22.42
C ASP A 747 -3.16 -16.22 22.47
N MET A 748 -3.48 -15.68 21.29
CA MET A 748 -4.42 -14.59 21.10
C MET A 748 -5.76 -15.14 20.58
N GLU A 749 -6.80 -15.10 21.42
CA GLU A 749 -8.21 -15.28 21.00
C GLU A 749 -8.52 -16.62 20.29
N GLY A 750 -7.86 -17.73 20.61
CA GLY A 750 -8.12 -18.97 19.86
C GLY A 750 -9.60 -19.45 19.92
N PRO A 751 -10.21 -19.85 18.79
CA PRO A 751 -11.25 -20.87 18.78
C PRO A 751 -10.57 -22.24 18.99
N HIS A 752 -11.14 -23.11 19.83
CA HIS A 752 -10.38 -24.29 20.30
C HIS A 752 -11.00 -25.65 20.01
N ASN A 753 -12.14 -25.68 19.33
CA ASN A 753 -12.76 -26.94 18.96
C ASN A 753 -13.47 -26.87 17.62
N ARG A 754 -13.86 -28.06 17.16
CA ARG A 754 -14.59 -28.27 15.91
C ARG A 754 -15.87 -27.43 15.79
N THR A 755 -16.52 -27.09 16.89
CA THR A 755 -17.76 -26.29 16.85
C THR A 755 -17.48 -24.87 16.38
N LEU A 756 -16.41 -24.25 16.85
CA LEU A 756 -16.03 -22.89 16.45
C LEU A 756 -15.25 -22.86 15.12
N THR A 757 -14.54 -23.94 14.83
CA THR A 757 -13.59 -24.00 13.72
C THR A 757 -14.22 -24.46 12.40
N ALA A 758 -15.29 -25.26 12.45
CA ALA A 758 -15.93 -25.75 11.24
C ALA A 758 -16.62 -24.62 10.47
N GLN A 759 -16.48 -24.64 9.14
CA GLN A 759 -17.07 -23.64 8.24
C GLN A 759 -18.60 -23.55 8.37
N ILE A 760 -19.26 -24.65 8.76
CA ILE A 760 -20.72 -24.66 8.99
C ILE A 760 -21.15 -23.66 10.07
N ASN A 761 -20.23 -23.28 10.97
CA ASN A 761 -20.44 -22.34 12.07
C ASN A 761 -19.63 -21.05 11.89
N GLY A 762 -19.17 -20.74 10.67
CA GLY A 762 -18.41 -19.53 10.36
C GLY A 762 -16.89 -19.66 10.53
N GLY A 763 -16.36 -20.84 10.84
CA GLY A 763 -14.92 -21.08 10.94
C GLY A 763 -14.22 -21.37 9.61
N HIS A 764 -12.94 -21.75 9.67
CA HIS A 764 -12.07 -21.86 8.49
C HIS A 764 -11.98 -23.26 7.86
N VAL A 765 -12.52 -24.29 8.50
CA VAL A 765 -12.29 -25.69 8.07
C VAL A 765 -13.54 -26.26 7.40
N PRO A 766 -13.49 -26.62 6.10
CA PRO A 766 -14.64 -27.10 5.33
C PRO A 766 -14.91 -28.59 5.61
N HIS A 767 -15.10 -28.97 6.87
CA HIS A 767 -15.36 -30.35 7.28
C HIS A 767 -16.51 -30.46 8.29
N ASP A 768 -17.26 -31.55 8.19
CA ASP A 768 -18.35 -31.87 9.11
C ASP A 768 -17.83 -32.11 10.55
N THR A 769 -18.51 -31.55 11.55
CA THR A 769 -18.14 -31.67 12.97
C THR A 769 -18.29 -33.08 13.55
N SER A 770 -19.07 -33.95 12.91
CA SER A 770 -19.30 -35.34 13.33
C SER A 770 -18.13 -36.28 13.03
N ASP A 771 -17.18 -35.88 12.17
CA ASP A 771 -16.01 -36.71 11.84
C ASP A 771 -14.95 -36.66 12.96
N VAL A 772 -15.09 -37.57 13.91
CA VAL A 772 -14.17 -37.65 15.06
C VAL A 772 -12.74 -37.97 14.64
N GLN A 773 -12.52 -38.65 13.52
CA GLN A 773 -11.16 -39.01 13.06
C GLN A 773 -10.46 -37.81 12.44
N PHE A 774 -11.12 -37.07 11.55
CA PHE A 774 -10.56 -35.85 10.96
C PHE A 774 -10.23 -34.79 12.01
N TRP A 775 -11.14 -34.59 12.97
CA TRP A 775 -10.95 -33.61 14.04
C TRP A 775 -9.98 -34.06 15.13
N ALA A 776 -9.57 -35.35 15.16
CA ALA A 776 -8.64 -35.84 16.18
C ALA A 776 -7.27 -35.14 16.14
N GLU A 777 -6.88 -34.61 14.98
CA GLU A 777 -5.64 -33.88 14.80
C GLU A 777 -5.81 -32.34 14.74
N ARG A 778 -7.04 -31.82 14.85
CA ARG A 778 -7.39 -30.40 14.56
C ARG A 778 -8.22 -29.73 15.66
N GLU A 779 -8.08 -30.18 16.90
CA GLU A 779 -8.78 -29.60 18.05
C GLU A 779 -7.79 -29.19 19.14
N ALA A 780 -7.57 -27.87 19.27
CA ALA A 780 -6.68 -27.33 20.28
C ALA A 780 -7.07 -27.77 21.71
N ASP A 781 -8.37 -27.84 22.03
CA ASP A 781 -8.89 -28.28 23.34
C ASP A 781 -8.36 -29.68 23.74
N ARG A 782 -8.04 -30.53 22.76
CA ARG A 782 -7.52 -31.89 23.01
C ARG A 782 -6.03 -31.91 23.31
N PHE A 783 -5.29 -30.97 22.73
CA PHE A 783 -3.84 -30.89 22.86
C PHE A 783 -3.38 -30.01 24.01
N MET A 784 -4.11 -28.93 24.28
CA MET A 784 -3.71 -27.91 25.25
C MET A 784 -3.53 -28.45 26.67
N GLN A 785 -4.26 -29.51 27.04
CA GLN A 785 -4.09 -30.20 28.32
C GLN A 785 -2.73 -30.90 28.48
N ASP A 786 -2.09 -31.27 27.37
CA ASP A 786 -0.82 -32.01 27.31
C ASP A 786 0.36 -31.10 26.94
N ALA A 787 0.12 -29.81 26.69
CA ALA A 787 1.14 -28.83 26.33
C ALA A 787 2.06 -28.52 27.53
N ILE A 788 3.37 -28.72 27.36
CA ILE A 788 4.39 -28.45 28.39
C ILE A 788 5.15 -27.17 28.05
N CYS A 789 4.63 -26.02 28.47
CA CYS A 789 5.31 -24.73 28.34
C CYS A 789 4.74 -23.70 29.34
N ASN A 790 5.35 -22.52 29.41
CA ASN A 790 4.69 -21.37 30.04
C ASN A 790 3.62 -20.82 29.10
N TYR A 791 2.36 -21.10 29.40
CA TYR A 791 1.23 -20.70 28.57
C TYR A 791 0.61 -19.38 29.03
N VAL A 792 0.37 -18.48 28.08
CA VAL A 792 -0.36 -17.22 28.28
C VAL A 792 -1.43 -17.09 27.21
N ARG A 793 -2.67 -16.92 27.66
CA ARG A 793 -3.79 -16.55 26.81
C ARG A 793 -4.15 -15.10 27.02
N ILE A 794 -4.36 -14.38 25.92
CA ILE A 794 -4.86 -13.01 25.89
C ILE A 794 -6.17 -13.04 25.09
N GLN A 795 -7.25 -12.59 25.72
CA GLN A 795 -8.59 -12.57 25.12
C GLN A 795 -9.34 -11.33 25.60
N THR A 796 -10.16 -10.75 24.72
CA THR A 796 -11.04 -9.63 25.08
C THR A 796 -12.23 -10.12 25.92
N VAL A 797 -12.86 -9.23 26.68
CA VAL A 797 -13.95 -9.58 27.61
C VAL A 797 -15.28 -9.88 26.88
N ILE A 798 -15.31 -9.75 25.54
CA ILE A 798 -16.55 -9.75 24.73
C ILE A 798 -16.83 -11.12 24.09
N ASP A 799 -15.89 -12.07 24.13
CA ASP A 799 -16.04 -13.45 23.61
C ASP A 799 -16.28 -14.52 24.69
#